data_AF-A0AAV9JVF0-F1
#
_entry.id   AF-A0AAV9JVF0-F1
#
_cell.length_a   1.000
_cell.length_b   1.000
_cell.length_c   1.000
_cell.angle_alpha   90.00
_cell.angle_beta   90.00
_cell.angle_gamma   90.00
#
_symmetry.space_group_name_H-M   'P 1'
#
loop_
_entity.id
_entity.type
_entity.pdbx_description
1 polymer ?
#
loop_
_entity_poly.entity_id
_entity_poly.type
_entity_poly.pdbx_seq_one_letter_code
_entity_poly.pdbx_strand_id
1 'polypeptide(L)'
;MDIPAHLLSDAVYTSDEISPSKRIKSASNSSRKASSTARLPSRSYNPHSSAEDISSTSDSEPDHGYQTDFTTPAASDSYPDEMPDDVEDFRDREYPQLKGKTYLDHGGTTLYAKSLVEEFSADLISNLYGNPHSASSPSALSGHRVDAIRERALRFFNADPEEFDLVFVANATAAIKMVIDCMKDHAAASNTPIWYGYHRDAHTSIVGVRESTKMHRCFTSDEEVDIWINSGGLGGPRARQLGLFAYPGQSNMTGRRLPQSWPGRIRKSFHKAATYTLLDAAALASTAPLDLSDAATAPDFVALSFYKIFGFPNVGALIVRKDSAHVLESRKYFGGGTVEMIIAINDTWHAKKEGSIHDRLEDGTLPFHSIFALDHAMNVHERLYGQNPMKFISMHTAQLGKQLYEGVAGLKHANGLPVCRIYKDENAIYGDPSVQGATIAFNVQLADGSLVGFEDVEEAADDRNIFVRSGSLCNPGGVATYLNWSPAEMKAAFAAGHRCSNPTQIMLGKPTGVVRVSLGAMSTSADVQTLIRFLNDTYVSRGSQYLTATAVKLGQTAPISPPPSPGATGHLPPLDIPHPLFVPGTQHTGSYLTPSTAASAGPSENTPWDSHDTALPQQPPPPSAEADKPPLPPFNPADYIKLRRPWEEELRKQRQTQQYANVGMEIKVRELEDASVFSRNPTPSVKARKFGRSVVNLLRTKSHFAEVRYEQP
;
A
#
# COMPACT_ATOMS: atom_id res chain seq x y z
N MET A 1 -7.65 -58.27 -2.35
CA MET A 1 -8.27 -58.47 -1.03
C MET A 1 -8.88 -57.16 -0.59
N ASP A 2 -10.12 -57.01 -0.16
CA ASP A 2 -11.41 -57.66 -0.43
C ASP A 2 -12.45 -56.65 0.14
N ILE A 3 -13.61 -56.56 -0.51
CA ILE A 3 -14.75 -55.68 -0.20
C ILE A 3 -15.57 -56.33 0.95
N PRO A 4 -16.25 -55.60 1.88
CA PRO A 4 -17.69 -55.28 1.70
C PRO A 4 -18.14 -53.94 2.35
N ALA A 5 -19.02 -53.11 1.78
CA ALA A 5 -20.37 -53.33 1.25
C ALA A 5 -21.35 -53.93 2.27
N HIS A 6 -21.93 -53.05 3.10
CA HIS A 6 -23.23 -53.24 3.75
C HIS A 6 -23.90 -51.86 3.78
N LEU A 7 -25.17 -51.63 3.45
CA LEU A 7 -26.23 -52.42 2.84
C LEU A 7 -27.24 -51.37 2.34
N LEU A 8 -27.63 -51.48 1.06
CA LEU A 8 -28.81 -50.85 0.47
C LEU A 8 -30.08 -51.63 0.87
N SER A 9 -31.22 -50.93 0.81
CA SER A 9 -32.62 -51.42 0.74
C SER A 9 -33.18 -52.08 2.02
N ASP A 10 -34.43 -51.93 2.46
CA ASP A 10 -35.77 -51.90 1.83
C ASP A 10 -36.68 -50.93 2.63
N ALA A 11 -37.54 -50.05 2.10
CA ALA A 11 -38.80 -50.24 1.37
C ALA A 11 -39.92 -50.99 2.15
N VAL A 12 -41.13 -50.40 2.15
CA VAL A 12 -42.50 -51.03 2.12
C VAL A 12 -43.46 -50.79 3.34
N TYR A 13 -44.54 -50.02 3.05
CA TYR A 13 -45.96 -50.06 3.52
C TYR A 13 -46.29 -49.59 4.97
N THR A 14 -47.43 -48.95 5.32
CA THR A 14 -48.83 -48.98 4.82
C THR A 14 -49.63 -47.74 5.31
N SER A 15 -50.74 -47.49 4.60
CA SER A 15 -52.03 -46.79 4.87
C SER A 15 -52.38 -46.34 6.32
N ASP A 16 -53.23 -45.34 6.63
CA ASP A 16 -54.61 -45.07 6.16
C ASP A 16 -55.12 -43.65 6.55
N GLU A 17 -56.10 -43.20 5.76
CA GLU A 17 -57.22 -42.25 5.92
C GLU A 17 -57.46 -41.41 7.21
N ILE A 18 -57.89 -40.15 7.05
CA ILE A 18 -59.28 -39.65 7.24
C ILE A 18 -59.33 -38.10 7.16
N SER A 19 -60.23 -37.60 6.30
CA SER A 19 -60.72 -36.21 6.15
C SER A 19 -61.77 -35.87 7.24
N PRO A 20 -62.23 -34.61 7.51
CA PRO A 20 -62.77 -33.71 6.47
C PRO A 20 -62.79 -32.17 6.67
N SER A 21 -62.81 -31.48 5.52
CA SER A 21 -63.64 -30.28 5.16
C SER A 21 -63.38 -28.92 5.85
N LYS A 22 -63.48 -27.74 5.21
CA LYS A 22 -64.31 -27.31 4.07
C LYS A 22 -63.86 -25.92 3.56
N ARG A 23 -63.79 -25.77 2.22
CA ARG A 23 -64.23 -24.61 1.37
C ARG A 23 -63.58 -23.21 1.52
N ILE A 24 -63.39 -22.37 0.48
CA ILE A 24 -63.97 -22.30 -0.88
C ILE A 24 -63.07 -21.47 -1.83
N LYS A 25 -62.93 -21.98 -3.06
CA LYS A 25 -62.90 -21.35 -4.41
C LYS A 25 -61.81 -20.33 -4.75
N SER A 26 -60.86 -20.67 -5.64
CA SER A 26 -60.95 -20.86 -7.12
C SER A 26 -60.88 -19.52 -7.84
N ALA A 27 -60.27 -19.31 -9.00
CA ALA A 27 -59.73 -20.13 -10.08
C ALA A 27 -59.07 -19.08 -11.02
N SER A 28 -58.26 -19.34 -12.03
CA SER A 28 -57.77 -20.54 -12.71
C SER A 28 -56.84 -20.05 -13.82
N ASN A 29 -55.81 -20.86 -14.11
CA ASN A 29 -55.35 -21.24 -15.45
C ASN A 29 -54.85 -20.17 -16.43
N SER A 30 -53.86 -20.43 -17.29
CA SER A 30 -52.91 -21.53 -17.42
C SER A 30 -51.99 -21.17 -18.59
N SER A 31 -50.69 -21.42 -18.42
CA SER A 31 -49.75 -22.01 -19.38
C SER A 31 -49.87 -21.68 -20.88
N ARG A 32 -48.76 -21.29 -21.52
CA ARG A 32 -47.84 -22.23 -22.21
C ARG A 32 -46.66 -21.51 -22.90
N LYS A 33 -45.56 -22.27 -22.91
CA LYS A 33 -44.28 -22.15 -23.62
C LYS A 33 -44.38 -21.66 -25.08
N ALA A 34 -43.40 -20.89 -25.57
CA ALA A 34 -42.25 -21.38 -26.38
C ALA A 34 -41.59 -20.28 -27.26
N SER A 35 -40.25 -20.29 -27.25
CA SER A 35 -39.26 -20.02 -28.31
C SER A 35 -39.39 -18.89 -29.36
N SER A 36 -38.26 -18.20 -29.51
CA SER A 36 -37.52 -17.91 -30.76
C SER A 36 -37.45 -16.45 -31.24
N THR A 37 -36.19 -16.02 -31.38
CA THR A 37 -35.60 -15.23 -32.48
C THR A 37 -36.16 -13.86 -32.86
N ALA A 38 -35.28 -12.88 -32.61
CA ALA A 38 -34.68 -11.99 -33.61
C ALA A 38 -35.37 -10.65 -33.96
N ARG A 39 -34.46 -9.69 -34.16
CA ARG A 39 -34.52 -8.44 -34.96
C ARG A 39 -35.00 -7.17 -34.25
N LEU A 40 -34.01 -6.27 -34.13
CA LEU A 40 -34.11 -4.81 -34.33
C LEU A 40 -35.19 -4.42 -35.35
N PRO A 41 -35.78 -3.22 -35.20
CA PRO A 41 -35.26 -2.13 -36.03
C PRO A 41 -35.16 -0.78 -35.34
N SER A 42 -34.24 0.00 -35.90
CA SER A 42 -34.10 1.45 -35.88
C SER A 42 -35.35 2.20 -36.35
N ARG A 43 -35.51 3.45 -35.88
CA ARG A 43 -36.02 4.63 -36.61
C ARG A 43 -35.99 5.84 -35.65
N SER A 44 -35.14 6.83 -35.88
CA SER A 44 -35.24 7.94 -36.84
C SER A 44 -36.01 9.15 -36.30
N TYR A 45 -35.23 10.21 -36.05
CA TYR A 45 -35.49 11.63 -36.32
C TYR A 45 -36.87 12.05 -36.84
N ASN A 46 -37.40 13.14 -36.26
CA ASN A 46 -37.94 14.27 -37.01
C ASN A 46 -37.88 15.58 -36.19
N PRO A 47 -37.87 16.76 -36.85
CA PRO A 47 -37.26 18.01 -36.37
C PRO A 47 -38.26 19.20 -36.30
N HIS A 48 -37.71 20.39 -36.04
CA HIS A 48 -38.25 21.75 -36.24
C HIS A 48 -39.19 22.35 -35.17
N SER A 49 -38.73 23.44 -34.53
CA SER A 49 -39.33 24.78 -34.75
C SER A 49 -38.44 25.91 -34.19
N SER A 50 -38.04 26.80 -35.09
CA SER A 50 -37.67 28.24 -35.00
C SER A 50 -38.72 29.10 -34.26
N ALA A 51 -38.54 30.37 -33.84
CA ALA A 51 -37.45 31.36 -33.72
C ALA A 51 -38.06 32.64 -33.04
N GLU A 52 -37.21 33.47 -32.42
CA GLU A 52 -37.30 34.94 -32.17
C GLU A 52 -38.46 35.49 -31.27
N ASP A 53 -38.37 36.57 -30.46
CA ASP A 53 -37.63 37.85 -30.58
C ASP A 53 -37.61 38.68 -29.24
N ILE A 54 -36.62 39.60 -29.07
CA ILE A 54 -36.64 40.97 -28.41
C ILE A 54 -36.92 41.12 -26.88
N SER A 55 -36.32 41.98 -26.01
CA SER A 55 -35.31 43.07 -26.03
C SER A 55 -35.07 43.69 -24.60
N SER A 56 -33.88 44.29 -24.36
CA SER A 56 -33.53 45.49 -23.52
C SER A 56 -33.60 45.41 -21.96
N THR A 57 -32.77 46.04 -21.09
CA THR A 57 -31.71 47.09 -21.02
C THR A 57 -30.92 46.87 -19.68
N SER A 58 -29.63 47.17 -19.47
CA SER A 58 -29.07 48.50 -19.08
C SER A 58 -27.57 48.40 -18.66
N ASP A 59 -26.70 49.22 -19.28
CA ASP A 59 -25.55 50.06 -18.82
C ASP A 59 -24.93 49.86 -17.40
N SER A 60 -23.62 50.00 -17.08
CA SER A 60 -22.47 50.74 -17.67
C SER A 60 -21.10 50.44 -16.97
N GLU A 61 -20.03 50.14 -17.74
CA GLU A 61 -18.59 50.58 -17.79
C GLU A 61 -17.78 51.11 -16.54
N PRO A 62 -16.42 51.22 -16.55
CA PRO A 62 -15.36 50.36 -17.13
C PRO A 62 -14.02 50.21 -16.33
N ASP A 63 -13.23 49.20 -16.75
CA ASP A 63 -11.76 49.13 -16.97
C ASP A 63 -10.71 49.38 -15.86
N HIS A 64 -9.91 48.34 -15.59
CA HIS A 64 -8.44 48.40 -15.66
C HIS A 64 -7.85 46.98 -15.80
N GLY A 65 -7.59 46.59 -17.05
CA GLY A 65 -6.91 45.36 -17.41
C GLY A 65 -5.39 45.37 -17.12
N TYR A 66 -4.90 44.29 -16.51
CA TYR A 66 -3.52 43.83 -16.66
C TYR A 66 -3.56 42.53 -17.48
N GLN A 67 -3.25 42.67 -18.76
CA GLN A 67 -3.17 41.59 -19.73
C GLN A 67 -1.78 40.96 -19.63
N THR A 68 -1.70 39.76 -19.04
CA THR A 68 -0.49 38.94 -19.10
C THR A 68 -0.62 37.95 -20.26
N ASP A 69 -0.03 38.32 -21.39
CA ASP A 69 0.26 37.38 -22.48
C ASP A 69 1.34 36.39 -22.01
N PHE A 70 0.91 35.19 -21.60
CA PHE A 70 1.77 34.02 -21.59
C PHE A 70 1.10 32.92 -22.42
N THR A 71 1.79 32.61 -23.51
CA THR A 71 1.56 31.54 -24.49
C THR A 71 0.89 30.30 -23.91
N THR A 72 -0.43 30.20 -24.10
CA THR A 72 -1.13 28.92 -24.18
C THR A 72 -0.64 28.21 -25.46
N PRO A 73 -0.21 26.95 -25.43
CA PRO A 73 -0.06 26.20 -26.68
C PRO A 73 -1.44 26.13 -27.32
N ALA A 74 -1.54 26.64 -28.55
CA ALA A 74 -2.77 26.63 -29.34
C ALA A 74 -3.38 25.22 -29.31
N ALA A 75 -4.67 25.17 -28.98
CA ALA A 75 -5.49 23.98 -29.13
C ALA A 75 -5.34 23.47 -30.57
N SER A 76 -4.67 22.33 -30.73
CA SER A 76 -4.62 21.66 -32.02
C SER A 76 -6.01 21.12 -32.33
N ASP A 77 -6.47 21.46 -33.52
CA ASP A 77 -7.72 21.00 -34.12
C ASP A 77 -7.97 19.50 -33.89
N SER A 78 -9.25 19.20 -33.69
CA SER A 78 -9.84 17.87 -33.50
C SER A 78 -9.25 16.79 -34.43
N TYR A 79 -8.47 15.87 -33.85
CA TYR A 79 -8.14 14.59 -34.48
C TYR A 79 -9.24 13.55 -34.21
N PRO A 80 -9.55 12.68 -35.17
CA PRO A 80 -10.59 11.68 -35.03
C PRO A 80 -10.08 10.53 -34.16
N ASP A 81 -10.61 10.39 -32.93
CA ASP A 81 -10.63 9.17 -32.10
C ASP A 81 -9.44 8.20 -32.38
N GLU A 82 -8.21 8.71 -32.24
CA GLU A 82 -7.01 7.90 -32.45
C GLU A 82 -6.94 6.93 -31.27
N MET A 83 -7.17 5.65 -31.58
CA MET A 83 -6.85 4.56 -30.66
C MET A 83 -5.39 4.71 -30.24
N PRO A 84 -5.06 4.60 -28.94
CA PRO A 84 -3.66 4.69 -28.49
C PRO A 84 -2.79 3.71 -29.29
N ASP A 85 -1.58 4.15 -29.66
CA ASP A 85 -0.55 3.26 -30.22
C ASP A 85 -0.40 2.01 -29.33
N ASP A 86 -0.11 0.85 -29.93
CA ASP A 86 0.16 -0.35 -29.14
C ASP A 86 1.40 -0.10 -28.26
N VAL A 87 1.42 -0.66 -27.05
CA VAL A 87 2.52 -0.45 -26.08
C VAL A 87 3.87 -0.79 -26.69
N GLU A 88 3.90 -1.86 -27.50
CA GLU A 88 5.05 -2.30 -28.27
C GLU A 88 5.63 -1.22 -29.21
N ASP A 89 4.81 -0.35 -29.79
CA ASP A 89 5.24 0.63 -30.79
C ASP A 89 6.02 1.79 -30.17
N PHE A 90 5.63 2.25 -28.98
CA PHE A 90 6.31 3.36 -28.30
C PHE A 90 7.30 2.91 -27.22
N ARG A 91 7.27 1.64 -26.78
CA ARG A 91 8.09 1.19 -25.65
C ARG A 91 9.58 1.46 -25.83
N ASP A 92 10.14 1.18 -26.99
CA ASP A 92 11.57 1.39 -27.26
C ASP A 92 11.95 2.88 -27.25
N ARG A 93 11.02 3.77 -27.63
CA ARG A 93 11.21 5.22 -27.64
C ARG A 93 11.09 5.82 -26.24
N GLU A 94 10.07 5.41 -25.49
CA GLU A 94 9.70 5.98 -24.19
C GLU A 94 10.38 5.30 -23.01
N TYR A 95 10.78 4.04 -23.14
CA TYR A 95 11.44 3.24 -22.10
C TYR A 95 12.74 2.60 -22.60
N PRO A 96 13.70 3.37 -23.15
CA PRO A 96 14.95 2.83 -23.71
C PRO A 96 15.78 2.02 -22.69
N GLN A 97 15.60 2.28 -21.40
CA GLN A 97 16.23 1.52 -20.30
C GLN A 97 15.79 0.04 -20.24
N LEU A 98 14.70 -0.33 -20.91
CA LEU A 98 14.21 -1.72 -21.00
C LEU A 98 14.86 -2.51 -22.15
N LYS A 99 15.70 -1.89 -22.98
CA LYS A 99 16.33 -2.58 -24.10
C LYS A 99 17.17 -3.77 -23.61
N GLY A 100 16.80 -4.98 -24.04
CA GLY A 100 17.46 -6.23 -23.64
C GLY A 100 17.18 -6.67 -22.20
N LYS A 101 16.20 -6.04 -21.52
CA LYS A 101 15.88 -6.25 -20.11
C LYS A 101 14.40 -6.52 -19.93
N THR A 102 14.07 -7.49 -19.07
CA THR A 102 12.68 -7.82 -18.71
C THR A 102 12.44 -7.41 -17.27
N TYR A 103 11.78 -6.26 -17.06
CA TYR A 103 11.47 -5.77 -15.72
C TYR A 103 10.07 -6.24 -15.28
N LEU A 104 10.00 -6.93 -14.15
CA LEU A 104 8.81 -7.60 -13.63
C LEU A 104 8.55 -7.31 -12.15
N ASP A 105 9.10 -6.19 -11.63
CA ASP A 105 8.86 -5.70 -10.27
C ASP A 105 8.04 -4.40 -10.22
N HIS A 106 7.11 -4.21 -11.16
CA HIS A 106 6.25 -3.02 -11.22
C HIS A 106 5.39 -2.79 -9.97
N GLY A 107 5.08 -3.83 -9.20
CA GLY A 107 4.36 -3.73 -7.93
C GLY A 107 5.21 -3.18 -6.77
N GLY A 108 6.54 -3.10 -6.93
CA GLY A 108 7.45 -2.43 -6.01
C GLY A 108 7.53 -0.94 -6.34
N THR A 109 8.02 -0.65 -7.53
CA THR A 109 8.02 0.66 -8.19
C THR A 109 7.87 0.44 -9.69
N THR A 110 7.12 1.28 -10.39
CA THR A 110 7.09 1.22 -11.86
C THR A 110 8.18 2.12 -12.44
N LEU A 111 8.29 2.13 -13.77
CA LEU A 111 9.30 2.90 -14.50
C LEU A 111 8.70 4.20 -15.03
N TYR A 112 9.50 5.27 -15.06
CA TYR A 112 9.13 6.55 -15.66
C TYR A 112 9.43 6.55 -17.16
N ALA A 113 8.61 7.26 -17.91
CA ALA A 113 8.82 7.50 -19.34
C ALA A 113 9.95 8.52 -19.56
N LYS A 114 10.68 8.37 -20.65
CA LYS A 114 11.73 9.29 -21.09
C LYS A 114 11.17 10.71 -21.27
N SER A 115 10.04 10.85 -21.97
CA SER A 115 9.43 12.14 -22.24
C SER A 115 9.04 12.91 -20.97
N LEU A 116 8.61 12.21 -19.91
CA LEU A 116 8.36 12.82 -18.60
C LEU A 116 9.59 13.56 -18.09
N VAL A 117 10.74 12.89 -18.10
CA VAL A 117 12.00 13.46 -17.59
C VAL A 117 12.46 14.64 -18.45
N GLU A 118 12.37 14.51 -19.77
CA GLU A 118 12.78 15.57 -20.70
C GLU A 118 11.90 16.83 -20.58
N GLU A 119 10.57 16.66 -20.52
CA GLU A 119 9.62 17.77 -20.38
C GLU A 119 9.76 18.46 -19.02
N PHE A 120 9.86 17.68 -17.94
CA PHE A 120 10.09 18.23 -16.61
C PHE A 120 11.43 18.97 -16.50
N SER A 121 12.51 18.42 -17.09
CA SER A 121 13.80 19.08 -17.11
C SER A 121 13.76 20.40 -17.90
N ALA A 122 13.12 20.40 -19.07
CA ALA A 122 12.99 21.60 -19.89
C ALA A 122 12.21 22.70 -19.16
N ASP A 123 11.14 22.32 -18.45
CA ASP A 123 10.34 23.22 -17.62
C ASP A 123 11.17 23.84 -16.47
N LEU A 124 11.94 23.04 -15.72
CA LEU A 124 12.79 23.58 -14.66
C LEU A 124 13.92 24.50 -15.16
N ILE A 125 14.48 24.21 -16.34
CA ILE A 125 15.55 25.03 -16.92
C ILE A 125 15.01 26.38 -17.42
N SER A 126 13.79 26.38 -17.95
CA SER A 126 13.21 27.55 -18.63
C SER A 126 12.52 28.53 -17.69
N ASN A 127 12.23 28.12 -16.45
CA ASN A 127 11.41 28.89 -15.52
C ASN A 127 12.14 29.17 -14.20
N LEU A 128 11.92 30.37 -13.66
CA LEU A 128 12.38 30.73 -12.32
C LEU A 128 11.27 30.41 -11.30
N TYR A 129 11.48 29.37 -10.49
CA TYR A 129 10.56 28.99 -9.42
C TYR A 129 11.07 29.43 -8.05
N GLY A 130 10.21 30.11 -7.29
CA GLY A 130 10.48 30.52 -5.91
C GLY A 130 9.86 29.56 -4.90
N ASN A 131 10.27 29.66 -3.63
CA ASN A 131 9.61 28.95 -2.54
C ASN A 131 8.14 29.43 -2.43
N PRO A 132 7.12 28.56 -2.50
CA PRO A 132 5.70 28.93 -2.49
C PRO A 132 5.26 29.83 -1.33
N HIS A 133 6.01 29.91 -0.23
CA HIS A 133 5.66 30.69 0.96
C HIS A 133 6.10 32.16 0.93
N SER A 134 6.73 32.64 -0.15
CA SER A 134 7.14 34.05 -0.27
C SER A 134 6.16 34.85 -1.14
N ALA A 135 6.12 36.17 -0.97
CA ALA A 135 5.24 37.06 -1.74
C ALA A 135 5.80 37.46 -3.13
N SER A 136 6.96 36.93 -3.54
CA SER A 136 7.55 37.27 -4.84
C SER A 136 6.82 36.58 -5.99
N SER A 137 6.86 37.16 -7.21
CA SER A 137 6.17 36.58 -8.36
C SER A 137 6.59 35.12 -8.68
N PRO A 138 7.89 34.74 -8.62
CA PRO A 138 8.29 33.33 -8.76
C PRO A 138 7.69 32.39 -7.71
N SER A 139 7.47 32.89 -6.50
CA SER A 139 6.88 32.12 -5.40
C SER A 139 5.37 31.97 -5.55
N ALA A 140 4.67 33.03 -5.95
CA ALA A 140 3.24 32.98 -6.27
C ALA A 140 2.96 32.00 -7.42
N LEU A 141 3.79 32.02 -8.47
CA LEU A 141 3.72 31.06 -9.58
C LEU A 141 3.84 29.62 -9.08
N SER A 142 4.81 29.34 -8.20
CA SER A 142 4.97 28.02 -7.63
C SER A 142 3.76 27.58 -6.80
N GLY A 143 3.20 28.48 -5.98
CA GLY A 143 2.00 28.22 -5.17
C GLY A 143 0.78 27.88 -6.04
N HIS A 144 0.43 28.76 -6.99
CA HIS A 144 -0.70 28.52 -7.90
C HIS A 144 -0.57 27.21 -8.68
N ARG A 145 0.66 26.87 -9.10
CA ARG A 145 0.90 25.62 -9.83
C ARG A 145 0.72 24.40 -8.93
N VAL A 146 1.16 24.43 -7.68
CA VAL A 146 0.88 23.35 -6.72
C VAL A 146 -0.63 23.15 -6.56
N ASP A 147 -1.41 24.23 -6.45
CA ASP A 147 -2.86 24.16 -6.29
C ASP A 147 -3.56 23.59 -7.52
N ALA A 148 -3.17 24.05 -8.71
CA ALA A 148 -3.71 23.52 -9.98
C ALA A 148 -3.42 22.00 -10.14
N ILE A 149 -2.22 21.57 -9.74
CA ILE A 149 -1.82 20.15 -9.80
C ILE A 149 -2.58 19.32 -8.77
N ARG A 150 -2.85 19.88 -7.58
CA ARG A 150 -3.68 19.22 -6.56
C ARG A 150 -5.07 18.90 -7.09
N GLU A 151 -5.73 19.88 -7.69
CA GLU A 151 -7.05 19.67 -8.31
C GLU A 151 -6.98 18.68 -9.47
N ARG A 152 -5.95 18.77 -10.31
CA ARG A 152 -5.77 17.84 -11.43
C ARG A 152 -5.56 16.40 -10.93
N ALA A 153 -4.80 16.22 -9.85
CA ALA A 153 -4.61 14.92 -9.22
C ALA A 153 -5.92 14.39 -8.60
N LEU A 154 -6.77 15.24 -8.02
CA LEU A 154 -8.13 14.85 -7.59
C LEU A 154 -8.97 14.37 -8.77
N ARG A 155 -8.99 15.14 -9.87
CA ARG A 155 -9.71 14.78 -11.10
C ARG A 155 -9.23 13.47 -11.72
N PHE A 156 -7.93 13.17 -11.65
CA PHE A 156 -7.37 11.88 -12.10
C PHE A 156 -7.99 10.66 -11.38
N PHE A 157 -8.45 10.83 -10.14
CA PHE A 157 -9.15 9.79 -9.35
C PHE A 157 -10.67 9.96 -9.33
N ASN A 158 -11.23 10.79 -10.22
CA ASN A 158 -12.63 11.21 -10.22
C ASN A 158 -13.11 11.76 -8.86
N ALA A 159 -12.22 12.36 -8.07
CA ALA A 159 -12.59 12.98 -6.80
C ALA A 159 -12.96 14.44 -7.06
N ASP A 160 -14.21 14.82 -6.76
CA ASP A 160 -14.66 16.20 -6.85
C ASP A 160 -13.96 17.08 -5.80
N PRO A 161 -13.25 18.15 -6.18
CA PRO A 161 -12.65 19.09 -5.23
C PRO A 161 -13.63 19.74 -4.25
N GLU A 162 -14.94 19.74 -4.52
CA GLU A 162 -15.95 20.21 -3.56
C GLU A 162 -16.19 19.20 -2.42
N GLU A 163 -16.04 17.90 -2.68
CA GLU A 163 -16.29 16.80 -1.73
C GLU A 163 -14.99 16.25 -1.10
N PHE A 164 -13.86 16.44 -1.78
CA PHE A 164 -12.56 15.90 -1.38
C PHE A 164 -11.48 16.98 -1.34
N ASP A 165 -10.47 16.75 -0.50
CA ASP A 165 -9.21 17.49 -0.51
C ASP A 165 -8.05 16.51 -0.68
N LEU A 166 -6.91 16.99 -1.19
CA LEU A 166 -5.72 16.18 -1.41
C LEU A 166 -4.53 16.78 -0.69
N VAL A 167 -3.95 15.99 0.20
CA VAL A 167 -2.78 16.35 0.99
C VAL A 167 -1.56 15.64 0.40
N PHE A 168 -0.57 16.41 -0.05
CA PHE A 168 0.69 15.85 -0.52
C PHE A 168 1.50 15.30 0.66
N VAL A 169 1.97 14.06 0.50
CA VAL A 169 2.80 13.35 1.48
C VAL A 169 3.99 12.71 0.79
N ALA A 170 4.93 12.15 1.54
CA ALA A 170 6.07 11.46 0.93
C ALA A 170 5.66 10.20 0.14
N ASN A 171 4.67 9.44 0.60
CA ASN A 171 4.16 8.19 0.00
C ASN A 171 2.93 7.68 0.77
N ALA A 172 2.32 6.58 0.30
CA ALA A 172 1.17 5.93 0.95
C ALA A 172 1.41 5.60 2.44
N THR A 173 2.62 5.15 2.82
CA THR A 173 2.94 4.87 4.24
C THR A 173 2.87 6.13 5.09
N ALA A 174 3.35 7.27 4.57
CA ALA A 174 3.24 8.56 5.25
C ALA A 174 1.78 9.00 5.39
N ALA A 175 0.95 8.82 4.35
CA ALA A 175 -0.50 9.07 4.43
C ALA A 175 -1.17 8.22 5.52
N ILE A 176 -0.92 6.91 5.53
CA ILE A 176 -1.49 5.98 6.53
C ILE A 176 -1.09 6.40 7.95
N LYS A 177 0.20 6.72 8.15
CA LYS A 177 0.71 7.18 9.45
C LYS A 177 0.06 8.50 9.87
N MET A 178 -0.10 9.45 8.95
CA MET A 178 -0.72 10.74 9.21
C MET A 178 -2.17 10.58 9.69
N VAL A 179 -2.96 9.72 9.04
CA VAL A 179 -4.35 9.44 9.45
C VAL A 179 -4.41 8.95 10.90
N ILE A 180 -3.64 7.90 11.26
CA ILE A 180 -3.70 7.37 12.62
C ILE A 180 -3.16 8.37 13.66
N ASP A 181 -2.12 9.12 13.34
CA ASP A 181 -1.59 10.13 14.26
C ASP A 181 -2.62 11.22 14.56
N CYS A 182 -3.29 11.75 13.53
CA CYS A 182 -4.32 12.77 13.74
C CYS A 182 -5.54 12.19 14.47
N MET A 183 -5.97 10.97 14.12
CA MET A 183 -7.09 10.31 14.81
C MET A 183 -6.77 10.05 16.28
N LYS A 184 -5.53 9.74 16.66
CA LYS A 184 -5.10 9.60 18.07
C LYS A 184 -5.20 10.92 18.82
N ASP A 185 -4.82 12.01 18.19
CA ASP A 185 -4.93 13.33 18.80
C ASP A 185 -6.39 13.74 18.95
N HIS A 186 -7.23 13.46 17.96
CA HIS A 186 -8.68 13.64 18.03
C HIS A 186 -9.32 12.78 19.12
N ALA A 187 -8.95 11.51 19.21
CA ALA A 187 -9.38 10.59 20.25
C ALA A 187 -9.01 11.08 21.65
N ALA A 188 -7.81 11.62 21.82
CA ALA A 188 -7.37 12.20 23.08
C ALA A 188 -8.15 13.47 23.43
N ALA A 189 -8.38 14.36 22.45
CA ALA A 189 -9.13 15.61 22.64
C ALA A 189 -10.62 15.35 22.94
N SER A 190 -11.21 14.36 22.29
CA SER A 190 -12.63 13.98 22.46
C SER A 190 -12.86 12.94 23.57
N ASN A 191 -11.80 12.51 24.28
CA ASN A 191 -11.83 11.42 25.26
C ASN A 191 -12.54 10.15 24.75
N THR A 192 -12.31 9.82 23.47
CA THR A 192 -12.96 8.74 22.74
C THR A 192 -11.90 7.73 22.30
N PRO A 193 -11.83 6.52 22.88
CA PRO A 193 -10.76 5.58 22.57
C PRO A 193 -10.93 4.97 21.16
N ILE A 194 -9.80 4.65 20.53
CA ILE A 194 -9.75 4.13 19.16
C ILE A 194 -9.89 2.60 19.14
N TRP A 195 -10.75 2.11 18.25
CA TRP A 195 -10.77 0.72 17.81
C TRP A 195 -10.25 0.62 16.37
N TYR A 196 -9.41 -0.37 16.09
CA TYR A 196 -8.78 -0.55 14.77
C TYR A 196 -9.03 -1.92 14.16
N GLY A 197 -9.67 -1.95 12.99
CA GLY A 197 -9.86 -3.15 12.17
C GLY A 197 -8.96 -3.11 10.94
N TYR A 198 -8.38 -4.23 10.55
CA TYR A 198 -7.67 -4.32 9.27
C TYR A 198 -7.78 -5.69 8.61
N HIS A 199 -7.66 -5.73 7.28
CA HIS A 199 -7.75 -6.97 6.51
C HIS A 199 -6.42 -7.76 6.50
N ARG A 200 -6.46 -9.10 6.41
CA ARG A 200 -5.25 -9.97 6.38
C ARG A 200 -4.27 -9.64 5.25
N ASP A 201 -4.76 -9.14 4.12
CA ASP A 201 -3.95 -8.79 2.95
C ASP A 201 -3.20 -7.45 3.10
N ALA A 202 -3.36 -6.79 4.24
CA ALA A 202 -2.72 -5.52 4.55
C ALA A 202 -1.18 -5.58 4.40
N HIS A 203 -0.64 -4.56 3.73
CA HIS A 203 0.78 -4.25 3.77
C HIS A 203 1.22 -3.89 5.20
N THR A 204 2.51 -4.06 5.52
CA THR A 204 3.06 -3.76 6.86
C THR A 204 2.76 -2.34 7.36
N SER A 205 2.61 -1.36 6.46
CA SER A 205 2.18 0.01 6.81
C SER A 205 0.82 0.05 7.50
N ILE A 206 -0.14 -0.74 7.02
CA ILE A 206 -1.49 -0.88 7.61
C ILE A 206 -1.43 -1.77 8.85
N VAL A 207 -0.65 -2.86 8.83
CA VAL A 207 -0.49 -3.74 10.01
C VAL A 207 0.09 -2.96 11.20
N GLY A 208 1.07 -2.09 10.96
CA GLY A 208 1.75 -1.32 12.00
C GLY A 208 0.83 -0.34 12.74
N VAL A 209 -0.23 0.14 12.11
CA VAL A 209 -1.25 1.01 12.73
C VAL A 209 -1.84 0.39 14.00
N ARG A 210 -1.92 -0.95 14.07
CA ARG A 210 -2.46 -1.67 15.24
C ARG A 210 -1.73 -1.33 16.54
N GLU A 211 -0.45 -0.97 16.48
CA GLU A 211 0.34 -0.62 17.68
C GLU A 211 -0.09 0.71 18.30
N SER A 212 -0.91 1.50 17.60
CA SER A 212 -1.50 2.73 18.11
C SER A 212 -2.68 2.51 19.06
N THR A 213 -3.22 1.30 19.15
CA THR A 213 -4.33 0.98 20.06
C THR A 213 -4.27 -0.46 20.58
N LYS A 214 -4.68 -0.67 21.83
CA LYS A 214 -4.84 -2.03 22.38
C LYS A 214 -6.11 -2.73 21.88
N MET A 215 -7.03 -2.00 21.25
CA MET A 215 -8.28 -2.54 20.71
C MET A 215 -8.17 -2.66 19.20
N HIS A 216 -7.68 -3.81 18.73
CA HIS A 216 -7.56 -4.05 17.30
C HIS A 216 -8.00 -5.47 16.91
N ARG A 217 -8.41 -5.62 15.65
CA ARG A 217 -8.80 -6.91 15.04
C ARG A 217 -8.22 -7.02 13.63
N CYS A 218 -7.60 -8.16 13.34
CA CYS A 218 -7.30 -8.57 11.97
C CYS A 218 -8.46 -9.42 11.46
N PHE A 219 -9.07 -9.03 10.35
CA PHE A 219 -10.09 -9.81 9.64
C PHE A 219 -9.40 -10.81 8.74
N THR A 220 -9.73 -12.09 8.91
CA THR A 220 -9.01 -13.16 8.21
C THR A 220 -9.58 -13.47 6.83
N SER A 221 -10.76 -12.96 6.47
CA SER A 221 -11.35 -13.13 5.14
C SER A 221 -12.34 -12.00 4.81
N ASP A 222 -12.72 -11.92 3.54
CA ASP A 222 -13.73 -10.98 3.06
C ASP A 222 -15.10 -11.27 3.71
N GLU A 223 -15.43 -12.55 3.94
CA GLU A 223 -16.67 -12.97 4.63
C GLU A 223 -16.71 -12.51 6.08
N GLU A 224 -15.58 -12.52 6.80
CA GLU A 224 -15.55 -11.98 8.16
C GLU A 224 -15.85 -10.47 8.19
N VAL A 225 -15.35 -9.73 7.21
CA VAL A 225 -15.66 -8.30 7.06
C VAL A 225 -17.14 -8.12 6.76
N ASP A 226 -17.70 -8.92 5.84
CA ASP A 226 -19.12 -8.86 5.49
C ASP A 226 -20.04 -9.19 6.65
N ILE A 227 -19.73 -10.23 7.43
CA ILE A 227 -20.48 -10.60 8.65
C ILE A 227 -20.40 -9.47 9.68
N TRP A 228 -19.21 -8.89 9.87
CA TRP A 228 -19.03 -7.76 10.78
C TRP A 228 -19.85 -6.54 10.35
N ILE A 229 -19.91 -6.24 9.06
CA ILE A 229 -20.73 -5.16 8.53
C ILE A 229 -22.24 -5.46 8.70
N ASN A 230 -22.67 -6.65 8.31
CA ASN A 230 -24.08 -7.05 8.32
C ASN A 230 -24.65 -7.20 9.74
N SER A 231 -23.79 -7.47 10.73
CA SER A 231 -24.16 -7.51 12.15
C SER A 231 -24.20 -6.12 12.82
N GLY A 232 -24.03 -5.04 12.05
CA GLY A 232 -23.97 -3.68 12.58
C GLY A 232 -22.75 -3.43 13.45
N GLY A 233 -21.63 -4.08 13.12
CA GLY A 233 -20.35 -3.90 13.80
C GLY A 233 -20.14 -4.77 15.04
N LEU A 234 -20.84 -5.91 15.18
CA LEU A 234 -20.67 -6.78 16.34
C LEU A 234 -19.22 -7.30 16.43
N GLY A 235 -18.60 -7.17 17.61
CA GLY A 235 -17.18 -7.46 17.79
C GLY A 235 -16.23 -6.37 17.25
N GLY A 236 -16.78 -5.22 16.85
CA GLY A 236 -16.05 -4.04 16.43
C GLY A 236 -16.11 -2.87 17.43
N PRO A 237 -16.12 -1.61 16.95
CA PRO A 237 -16.15 -0.44 17.81
C PRO A 237 -17.47 -0.38 18.60
N ARG A 238 -17.37 -0.11 19.90
CA ARG A 238 -18.51 0.09 20.81
C ARG A 238 -18.99 1.53 20.79
N ALA A 239 -20.16 1.77 21.35
CA ALA A 239 -20.64 3.13 21.57
C ALA A 239 -19.60 3.98 22.32
N ARG A 240 -19.40 5.22 21.86
CA ARG A 240 -18.34 6.14 22.33
C ARG A 240 -16.92 5.65 22.06
N GLN A 241 -16.72 4.90 20.97
CA GLN A 241 -15.39 4.61 20.42
C GLN A 241 -15.29 5.18 19.01
N LEU A 242 -14.05 5.47 18.60
CA LEU A 242 -13.72 5.90 17.26
C LEU A 242 -13.20 4.68 16.49
N GLY A 243 -13.95 4.21 15.50
CA GLY A 243 -13.58 3.08 14.66
C GLY A 243 -12.75 3.53 13.46
N LEU A 244 -11.68 2.79 13.14
CA LEU A 244 -10.98 2.88 11.87
C LEU A 244 -10.85 1.47 11.28
N PHE A 245 -11.38 1.26 10.08
CA PHE A 245 -11.19 0.04 9.31
C PHE A 245 -10.27 0.31 8.11
N ALA A 246 -9.16 -0.42 8.01
CA ALA A 246 -8.17 -0.19 6.97
C ALA A 246 -7.89 -1.45 6.14
N TYR A 247 -7.86 -1.30 4.83
CA TYR A 247 -7.68 -2.43 3.92
C TYR A 247 -7.02 -1.98 2.61
N PRO A 248 -6.27 -2.87 1.94
CA PRO A 248 -5.72 -2.57 0.63
C PRO A 248 -6.80 -2.70 -0.46
N GLY A 249 -6.78 -1.82 -1.46
CA GLY A 249 -7.62 -2.01 -2.65
C GLY A 249 -7.16 -3.19 -3.51
N GLN A 250 -5.87 -3.52 -3.46
CA GLN A 250 -5.26 -4.67 -4.12
C GLN A 250 -4.14 -5.25 -3.24
N SER A 251 -4.10 -6.57 -3.08
CA SER A 251 -3.01 -7.25 -2.37
C SER A 251 -1.70 -7.06 -3.14
N ASN A 252 -0.68 -6.51 -2.48
CA ASN A 252 0.65 -6.33 -3.07
C ASN A 252 1.42 -7.66 -3.26
N MET A 253 0.94 -8.74 -2.64
CA MET A 253 1.50 -10.08 -2.76
C MET A 253 0.84 -10.86 -3.89
N THR A 254 -0.49 -11.00 -3.88
CA THR A 254 -1.22 -11.89 -4.81
C THR A 254 -1.89 -11.16 -5.98
N GLY A 255 -1.95 -9.83 -5.94
CA GLY A 255 -2.66 -9.04 -6.94
C GLY A 255 -4.19 -9.08 -6.85
N ARG A 256 -4.79 -9.86 -5.93
CA ARG A 256 -6.25 -9.88 -5.79
C ARG A 256 -6.76 -8.49 -5.41
N ARG A 257 -7.90 -8.07 -5.96
CA ARG A 257 -8.57 -6.81 -5.64
C ARG A 257 -9.67 -7.07 -4.60
N LEU A 258 -9.76 -6.18 -3.61
CA LEU A 258 -10.71 -6.31 -2.49
C LEU A 258 -12.00 -5.53 -2.78
N PRO A 259 -13.14 -5.89 -2.17
CA PRO A 259 -14.42 -5.21 -2.40
C PRO A 259 -14.36 -3.70 -2.12
N GLN A 260 -14.67 -2.90 -3.14
CA GLN A 260 -14.74 -1.44 -3.01
C GLN A 260 -16.05 -0.96 -2.35
N SER A 261 -17.01 -1.85 -2.12
CA SER A 261 -18.32 -1.52 -1.55
C SER A 261 -18.31 -1.37 -0.01
N TRP A 262 -17.25 -1.81 0.66
CA TRP A 262 -17.17 -1.79 2.12
C TRP A 262 -17.32 -0.40 2.75
N PRO A 263 -16.71 0.69 2.26
CA PRO A 263 -16.84 2.01 2.89
C PRO A 263 -18.28 2.49 2.96
N GLY A 264 -19.00 2.45 1.84
CA GLY A 264 -20.42 2.81 1.80
C GLY A 264 -21.28 1.90 2.70
N ARG A 265 -20.99 0.59 2.77
CA ARG A 265 -21.72 -0.33 3.65
C ARG A 265 -21.42 -0.09 5.14
N ILE A 266 -20.17 0.17 5.50
CA ILE A 266 -19.77 0.50 6.88
C ILE A 266 -20.46 1.78 7.33
N ARG A 267 -20.41 2.84 6.51
CA ARG A 267 -21.07 4.11 6.84
C ARG A 267 -22.58 3.94 7.05
N LYS A 268 -23.22 3.10 6.23
CA LYS A 268 -24.65 2.79 6.32
C LYS A 268 -25.02 1.90 7.50
N SER A 269 -24.17 0.95 7.91
CA SER A 269 -24.53 -0.05 8.93
C SER A 269 -24.12 0.34 10.36
N PHE A 270 -23.18 1.26 10.54
CA PHE A 270 -22.55 1.52 11.84
C PHE A 270 -23.11 2.77 12.50
N HIS A 271 -24.28 2.62 13.14
CA HIS A 271 -24.93 3.74 13.85
C HIS A 271 -24.51 3.87 15.32
N LYS A 272 -23.91 2.83 15.90
CA LYS A 272 -23.54 2.80 17.33
C LYS A 272 -22.23 3.54 17.62
N ALA A 273 -21.32 3.62 16.64
CA ALA A 273 -20.00 4.21 16.77
C ALA A 273 -19.55 4.81 15.45
N ALA A 274 -18.97 6.01 15.48
CA ALA A 274 -18.39 6.63 14.29
C ALA A 274 -17.23 5.75 13.79
N THR A 275 -17.37 5.20 12.59
CA THR A 275 -16.43 4.25 12.00
C THR A 275 -15.99 4.75 10.64
N TYR A 276 -14.70 5.01 10.51
CA TYR A 276 -14.05 5.53 9.32
C TYR A 276 -13.32 4.42 8.56
N THR A 277 -13.06 4.66 7.29
CA THR A 277 -12.39 3.74 6.37
C THR A 277 -11.13 4.34 5.77
N LEU A 278 -10.05 3.56 5.78
CA LEU A 278 -8.76 3.90 5.16
C LEU A 278 -8.44 2.88 4.07
N LEU A 279 -8.49 3.34 2.82
CA LEU A 279 -8.11 2.54 1.65
C LEU A 279 -6.62 2.74 1.36
N ASP A 280 -5.83 1.67 1.44
CA ASP A 280 -4.49 1.64 0.84
C ASP A 280 -4.63 1.33 -0.65
N ALA A 281 -4.59 2.39 -1.48
CA ALA A 281 -4.71 2.30 -2.93
C ALA A 281 -3.36 2.10 -3.63
N ALA A 282 -2.25 1.97 -2.90
CA ALA A 282 -0.91 2.02 -3.49
C ALA A 282 -0.65 0.92 -4.54
N ALA A 283 -1.16 -0.28 -4.33
CA ALA A 283 -1.05 -1.37 -5.32
C ALA A 283 -2.22 -1.40 -6.31
N LEU A 284 -3.39 -0.85 -5.95
CA LEU A 284 -4.56 -0.79 -6.85
C LEU A 284 -4.33 0.24 -7.95
N ALA A 285 -3.96 1.47 -7.56
CA ALA A 285 -3.79 2.60 -8.46
C ALA A 285 -2.63 2.43 -9.46
N SER A 286 -1.76 1.43 -9.30
CA SER A 286 -0.69 1.16 -10.27
C SER A 286 -1.21 0.55 -11.58
N THR A 287 -2.37 -0.14 -11.54
CA THR A 287 -2.90 -0.91 -12.67
C THR A 287 -4.43 -0.88 -12.75
N ALA A 288 -5.10 0.00 -12.02
CA ALA A 288 -6.56 0.10 -12.00
C ALA A 288 -7.00 1.56 -11.96
N PRO A 289 -8.11 1.91 -12.62
CA PRO A 289 -8.80 3.16 -12.31
C PRO A 289 -9.33 3.09 -10.87
N LEU A 290 -9.14 4.17 -10.12
CA LEU A 290 -9.82 4.39 -8.84
C LEU A 290 -10.86 5.49 -9.06
N ASP A 291 -12.10 5.20 -8.71
CA ASP A 291 -13.23 6.10 -8.94
C ASP A 291 -13.82 6.57 -7.61
N LEU A 292 -13.69 7.86 -7.32
CA LEU A 292 -14.18 8.51 -6.11
C LEU A 292 -15.38 9.44 -6.39
N SER A 293 -16.02 9.31 -7.54
CA SER A 293 -17.11 10.20 -7.98
C SER A 293 -18.34 10.17 -7.08
N ASP A 294 -18.59 9.07 -6.36
CA ASP A 294 -19.66 8.98 -5.36
C ASP A 294 -19.09 9.09 -3.93
N ALA A 295 -19.11 10.30 -3.38
CA ALA A 295 -18.68 10.58 -2.01
C ALA A 295 -19.43 9.75 -0.95
N ALA A 296 -20.68 9.34 -1.21
CA ALA A 296 -21.50 8.55 -0.27
C ALA A 296 -21.05 7.09 -0.16
N THR A 297 -20.26 6.58 -1.11
CA THR A 297 -19.70 5.22 -1.08
C THR A 297 -18.17 5.18 -1.09
N ALA A 298 -17.50 6.29 -1.42
CA ALA A 298 -16.06 6.45 -1.35
C ALA A 298 -15.48 6.24 0.07
N PRO A 299 -14.22 5.81 0.21
CA PRO A 299 -13.51 5.79 1.49
C PRO A 299 -13.45 7.16 2.18
N ASP A 300 -13.24 7.16 3.49
CA ASP A 300 -12.98 8.42 4.24
C ASP A 300 -11.57 8.95 3.93
N PHE A 301 -10.62 8.03 3.81
CA PHE A 301 -9.21 8.31 3.56
C PHE A 301 -8.68 7.37 2.49
N VAL A 302 -7.98 7.89 1.49
CA VAL A 302 -7.29 7.09 0.47
C VAL A 302 -5.80 7.43 0.47
N ALA A 303 -4.96 6.42 0.70
CA ALA A 303 -3.50 6.56 0.70
C ALA A 303 -2.90 6.00 -0.60
N LEU A 304 -2.05 6.77 -1.26
CA LEU A 304 -1.39 6.36 -2.51
C LEU A 304 0.02 6.92 -2.67
N SER A 305 0.76 6.35 -3.63
CA SER A 305 2.10 6.79 -4.04
C SER A 305 2.14 6.96 -5.55
N PHE A 306 2.46 8.17 -6.04
CA PHE A 306 2.46 8.46 -7.47
C PHE A 306 3.57 7.74 -8.24
N TYR A 307 4.73 7.50 -7.61
CA TYR A 307 5.81 6.70 -8.22
C TYR A 307 5.38 5.25 -8.55
N LYS A 308 4.31 4.72 -7.94
CA LYS A 308 3.79 3.40 -8.31
C LYS A 308 2.91 3.43 -9.56
N ILE A 309 2.39 4.60 -9.92
CA ILE A 309 1.55 4.83 -11.10
C ILE A 309 2.43 5.25 -12.28
N PHE A 310 3.33 6.22 -12.03
CA PHE A 310 4.10 6.90 -13.08
C PHE A 310 5.61 6.62 -13.05
N GLY A 311 6.13 5.94 -12.03
CA GLY A 311 7.56 5.67 -11.83
C GLY A 311 8.35 6.85 -11.24
N PHE A 312 7.90 8.07 -11.49
CA PHE A 312 8.34 9.33 -10.92
C PHE A 312 7.17 10.33 -11.08
N PRO A 313 6.91 11.26 -10.15
CA PRO A 313 7.73 11.71 -9.03
C PRO A 313 7.63 10.92 -7.72
N ASN A 314 8.63 11.12 -6.84
CA ASN A 314 8.67 10.61 -5.46
C ASN A 314 7.80 11.47 -4.53
N VAL A 315 6.49 11.43 -4.75
CA VAL A 315 5.46 12.05 -3.91
C VAL A 315 4.27 11.09 -3.80
N GLY A 316 3.52 11.18 -2.72
CA GLY A 316 2.26 10.49 -2.53
C GLY A 316 1.14 11.45 -2.18
N ALA A 317 -0.04 10.89 -1.97
CA ALA A 317 -1.20 11.66 -1.56
C ALA A 317 -2.00 10.93 -0.48
N LEU A 318 -2.61 11.74 0.39
CA LEU A 318 -3.76 11.38 1.19
C LEU A 318 -4.95 12.15 0.63
N ILE A 319 -5.89 11.44 -0.01
CA ILE A 319 -7.18 12.01 -0.42
C ILE A 319 -8.13 11.87 0.77
N VAL A 320 -8.77 12.97 1.15
CA VAL A 320 -9.63 13.06 2.34
C VAL A 320 -11.03 13.45 1.89
N ARG A 321 -12.03 12.66 2.27
CA ARG A 321 -13.43 13.12 2.15
C ARG A 321 -13.67 14.23 3.17
N LYS A 322 -14.12 15.41 2.72
CA LYS A 322 -14.25 16.61 3.56
C LYS A 322 -15.16 16.41 4.78
N ASP A 323 -16.23 15.64 4.66
CA ASP A 323 -17.11 15.27 5.80
C ASP A 323 -16.37 14.55 6.94
N SER A 324 -15.27 13.87 6.63
CA SER A 324 -14.45 13.14 7.59
C SER A 324 -13.23 13.96 8.06
N ALA A 325 -13.06 15.19 7.60
CA ALA A 325 -11.89 16.01 7.90
C ALA A 325 -11.75 16.32 9.40
N HIS A 326 -12.87 16.45 10.11
CA HIS A 326 -12.91 16.83 11.53
C HIS A 326 -12.08 15.92 12.45
N VAL A 327 -11.88 14.63 12.10
CA VAL A 327 -11.02 13.72 12.88
C VAL A 327 -9.52 13.96 12.64
N LEU A 328 -9.16 14.80 11.66
CA LEU A 328 -7.78 15.19 11.36
C LEU A 328 -7.41 16.55 11.96
N GLU A 329 -8.39 17.42 12.22
CA GLU A 329 -8.18 18.82 12.66
C GLU A 329 -7.58 18.96 14.06
N SER A 330 -7.80 17.95 14.90
CA SER A 330 -7.31 17.92 16.29
C SER A 330 -5.82 17.56 16.40
N ARG A 331 -5.11 17.37 15.28
CA ARG A 331 -3.67 17.09 15.24
C ARG A 331 -2.90 18.05 16.14
N LYS A 332 -2.03 17.51 17.00
CA LYS A 332 -1.22 18.28 17.97
C LYS A 332 0.08 18.78 17.40
N TYR A 333 0.71 17.98 16.52
CA TYR A 333 1.93 18.40 15.84
C TYR A 333 1.62 19.50 14.83
N PHE A 334 2.47 20.51 14.79
CA PHE A 334 2.52 21.54 13.77
C PHE A 334 3.98 21.77 13.35
N GLY A 335 4.18 22.05 12.07
CA GLY A 335 5.48 22.39 11.49
C GLY A 335 5.34 23.41 10.37
N GLY A 336 6.27 24.35 10.29
CA GLY A 336 6.28 25.38 9.25
C GLY A 336 4.97 26.19 9.17
N GLY A 337 4.45 26.39 7.96
CA GLY A 337 3.27 27.21 7.68
C GLY A 337 1.90 26.63 8.05
N THR A 338 1.85 25.60 8.91
CA THR A 338 0.59 24.99 9.40
C THR A 338 -0.05 25.76 10.56
N VAL A 339 0.64 26.78 11.06
CA VAL A 339 0.22 27.68 12.14
C VAL A 339 0.37 29.13 11.70
N GLU A 340 -0.54 29.98 12.18
CA GLU A 340 -0.55 31.44 11.91
C GLU A 340 0.35 32.19 12.89
N MET A 341 0.40 31.73 14.15
CA MET A 341 1.17 32.40 15.20
C MET A 341 1.66 31.39 16.24
N ILE A 342 2.87 31.60 16.75
CA ILE A 342 3.47 30.80 17.83
C ILE A 342 4.06 31.76 18.86
N ILE A 343 3.78 31.52 20.14
CA ILE A 343 4.52 32.11 21.25
C ILE A 343 5.45 31.03 21.80
N ALA A 344 6.76 31.28 21.74
CA ALA A 344 7.79 30.32 22.16
C ALA A 344 8.49 30.71 23.47
N ILE A 345 8.43 31.99 23.84
CA ILE A 345 9.09 32.53 25.04
C ILE A 345 8.01 33.08 25.95
N ASN A 346 8.05 32.71 27.23
CA ASN A 346 7.11 33.13 28.29
C ASN A 346 5.66 32.64 28.16
N ASP A 347 5.31 31.91 27.09
CA ASP A 347 4.05 31.21 26.90
C ASP A 347 4.26 30.03 25.92
N THR A 348 3.25 29.18 25.75
CA THR A 348 3.27 27.99 24.87
C THR A 348 2.05 27.93 23.91
N TRP A 349 1.38 29.06 23.73
CA TRP A 349 0.22 29.18 22.85
C TRP A 349 0.60 29.23 21.37
N HIS A 350 -0.26 28.69 20.52
CA HIS A 350 -0.19 28.82 19.07
C HIS A 350 -1.60 28.89 18.45
N ALA A 351 -1.73 29.58 17.31
CA ALA A 351 -2.92 29.55 16.47
C ALA A 351 -2.66 28.68 15.24
N LYS A 352 -3.56 27.72 14.98
CA LYS A 352 -3.53 26.92 13.76
C LYS A 352 -4.05 27.74 12.57
N LYS A 353 -3.60 27.37 11.38
CA LYS A 353 -4.15 27.93 10.14
C LYS A 353 -5.61 27.50 9.96
N GLU A 354 -6.52 28.46 9.80
CA GLU A 354 -7.95 28.20 9.62
C GLU A 354 -8.33 27.84 8.17
N GLY A 355 -7.35 27.61 7.29
CA GLY A 355 -7.53 27.27 5.88
C GLY A 355 -8.03 25.84 5.58
N SER A 356 -7.65 25.34 4.40
CA SER A 356 -8.02 24.02 3.87
C SER A 356 -7.48 22.85 4.70
N ILE A 357 -7.85 21.61 4.36
CA ILE A 357 -7.36 20.42 5.07
C ILE A 357 -5.86 20.27 4.79
N HIS A 358 -5.44 20.44 3.53
CA HIS A 358 -4.03 20.35 3.14
C HIS A 358 -3.17 21.43 3.80
N ASP A 359 -3.65 22.67 3.95
CA ASP A 359 -2.94 23.75 4.67
C ASP A 359 -2.55 23.37 6.11
N ARG A 360 -3.35 22.53 6.77
CA ARG A 360 -3.15 22.13 8.17
C ARG A 360 -2.27 20.89 8.32
N LEU A 361 -2.12 20.11 7.25
CA LEU A 361 -1.44 18.81 7.27
C LEU A 361 -0.11 18.79 6.50
N GLU A 362 0.13 19.79 5.65
CA GLU A 362 1.36 19.95 4.87
C GLU A 362 2.39 20.77 5.64
N ASP A 363 3.27 20.08 6.39
CA ASP A 363 4.27 20.73 7.22
C ASP A 363 5.38 21.40 6.38
N GLY A 364 5.45 22.73 6.43
CA GLY A 364 6.55 23.51 5.83
C GLY A 364 6.50 23.65 4.31
N THR A 365 7.67 23.80 3.69
CA THR A 365 7.77 23.90 2.23
C THR A 365 7.59 22.53 1.62
N LEU A 366 6.54 22.34 0.83
CA LEU A 366 6.31 21.12 0.05
C LEU A 366 7.45 20.85 -0.94
N PRO A 367 7.64 19.59 -1.38
CA PRO A 367 8.54 19.28 -2.49
C PRO A 367 7.92 19.73 -3.83
N PHE A 368 7.71 21.04 -4.02
CA PHE A 368 6.93 21.63 -5.10
C PHE A 368 7.46 21.27 -6.50
N HIS A 369 8.77 21.12 -6.69
CA HIS A 369 9.32 20.60 -7.94
C HIS A 369 8.89 19.15 -8.22
N SER A 370 8.86 18.28 -7.20
CA SER A 370 8.32 16.92 -7.34
C SER A 370 6.81 16.96 -7.64
N ILE A 371 6.08 17.94 -7.11
CA ILE A 371 4.67 18.14 -7.46
C ILE A 371 4.54 18.60 -8.91
N PHE A 372 5.40 19.48 -9.42
CA PHE A 372 5.40 19.90 -10.84
C PHE A 372 5.65 18.73 -11.78
N ALA A 373 6.57 17.84 -11.42
CA ALA A 373 6.79 16.61 -12.16
C ALA A 373 5.54 15.71 -12.25
N LEU A 374 4.61 15.79 -11.29
CA LEU A 374 3.36 15.03 -11.32
C LEU A 374 2.45 15.51 -12.47
N ASP A 375 2.46 16.80 -12.77
CA ASP A 375 1.71 17.38 -13.88
C ASP A 375 2.18 16.82 -15.23
N HIS A 376 3.50 16.83 -15.42
CA HIS A 376 4.16 16.22 -16.59
C HIS A 376 3.89 14.72 -16.64
N ALA A 377 3.95 14.03 -15.49
CA ALA A 377 3.65 12.61 -15.41
C ALA A 377 2.22 12.30 -15.89
N MET A 378 1.22 13.05 -15.43
CA MET A 378 -0.17 12.88 -15.86
C MET A 378 -0.36 13.19 -17.35
N ASN A 379 0.27 14.26 -17.87
CA ASN A 379 0.24 14.60 -19.31
C ASN A 379 0.80 13.47 -20.18
N VAL A 380 2.01 13.01 -19.86
CA VAL A 380 2.69 11.93 -20.60
C VAL A 380 1.90 10.63 -20.50
N HIS A 381 1.34 10.33 -19.33
CA HIS A 381 0.56 9.12 -19.14
C HIS A 381 -0.72 9.10 -20.00
N GLU A 382 -1.44 10.22 -20.07
CA GLU A 382 -2.59 10.38 -20.96
C GLU A 382 -2.18 10.30 -22.44
N ARG A 383 -1.06 10.92 -22.81
CA ARG A 383 -0.54 10.87 -24.19
C ARG A 383 -0.15 9.46 -24.64
N LEU A 384 0.46 8.66 -23.76
CA LEU A 384 0.94 7.31 -24.10
C LEU A 384 -0.15 6.24 -24.03
N TYR A 385 -1.12 6.39 -23.12
CA TYR A 385 -2.11 5.34 -22.84
C TYR A 385 -3.55 5.77 -23.17
N GLY A 386 -3.73 6.94 -23.79
CA GLY A 386 -5.01 7.51 -24.22
C GLY A 386 -5.73 8.32 -23.15
N GLN A 387 -6.89 8.89 -23.51
CA GLN A 387 -7.72 9.76 -22.66
C GLN A 387 -8.15 9.11 -21.33
N ASN A 388 -8.27 7.78 -21.28
CA ASN A 388 -8.62 7.02 -20.08
C ASN A 388 -7.50 6.04 -19.73
N PRO A 389 -6.31 6.54 -19.34
CA PRO A 389 -5.08 5.74 -19.35
C PRO A 389 -5.17 4.55 -18.38
N MET A 390 -5.72 4.76 -17.18
CA MET A 390 -5.84 3.70 -16.18
C MET A 390 -6.82 2.59 -16.59
N LYS A 391 -7.85 2.90 -17.38
CA LYS A 391 -8.78 1.89 -17.93
C LYS A 391 -8.07 1.04 -18.98
N PHE A 392 -7.33 1.67 -19.89
CA PHE A 392 -6.49 0.95 -20.87
C PHE A 392 -5.49 0.05 -20.16
N ILE A 393 -4.70 0.60 -19.23
CA ILE A 393 -3.67 -0.13 -18.46
C ILE A 393 -4.29 -1.30 -17.70
N SER A 394 -5.45 -1.11 -17.07
CA SER A 394 -6.13 -2.19 -16.34
C SER A 394 -6.52 -3.35 -17.25
N MET A 395 -7.01 -3.09 -18.47
CA MET A 395 -7.35 -4.13 -19.43
C MET A 395 -6.10 -4.81 -19.99
N HIS A 396 -5.11 -4.03 -20.40
CA HIS A 396 -3.83 -4.50 -20.95
C HIS A 396 -3.12 -5.43 -19.98
N THR A 397 -2.91 -4.95 -18.75
CA THR A 397 -2.20 -5.72 -17.72
C THR A 397 -3.00 -6.93 -17.26
N ALA A 398 -4.34 -6.88 -17.23
CA ALA A 398 -5.16 -8.06 -16.94
C ALA A 398 -4.99 -9.15 -18.00
N GLN A 399 -4.94 -8.78 -19.29
CA GLN A 399 -4.71 -9.72 -20.39
C GLN A 399 -3.31 -10.35 -20.32
N LEU A 400 -2.27 -9.55 -20.07
CA LEU A 400 -0.90 -10.07 -19.87
C LEU A 400 -0.82 -10.95 -18.62
N GLY A 401 -1.47 -10.55 -17.53
CA GLY A 401 -1.55 -11.33 -16.29
C GLY A 401 -2.21 -12.68 -16.49
N LYS A 402 -3.25 -12.76 -17.34
CA LYS A 402 -3.86 -14.03 -17.76
C LYS A 402 -2.89 -14.91 -18.53
N GLN A 403 -2.24 -14.36 -19.56
CA GLN A 403 -1.25 -15.11 -20.36
C GLN A 403 -0.13 -15.67 -19.48
N LEU A 404 0.37 -14.84 -18.56
CA LEU A 404 1.43 -15.25 -17.66
C LEU A 404 0.96 -16.32 -16.68
N TYR A 405 -0.21 -16.17 -16.08
CA TYR A 405 -0.78 -17.17 -15.18
C TYR A 405 -0.98 -18.51 -15.87
N GLU A 406 -1.61 -18.53 -17.05
CA GLU A 406 -1.84 -19.75 -17.83
C GLU A 406 -0.52 -20.41 -18.24
N GLY A 407 0.46 -19.60 -18.68
CA GLY A 407 1.78 -20.09 -19.06
C GLY A 407 2.54 -20.71 -17.90
N VAL A 408 2.63 -20.01 -16.76
CA VAL A 408 3.33 -20.50 -15.56
C VAL A 408 2.62 -21.72 -14.95
N ALA A 409 1.28 -21.72 -14.90
CA ALA A 409 0.50 -22.86 -14.42
C ALA A 409 0.60 -24.09 -15.34
N GLY A 410 0.87 -23.87 -16.63
CA GLY A 410 1.06 -24.92 -17.63
C GLY A 410 2.41 -25.63 -17.53
N LEU A 411 3.42 -25.04 -16.87
CA LEU A 411 4.74 -25.64 -16.73
C LEU A 411 4.72 -26.85 -15.80
N LYS A 412 5.07 -28.02 -16.35
CA LYS A 412 5.14 -29.29 -15.63
C LYS A 412 6.44 -30.02 -15.93
N HIS A 413 6.99 -30.69 -14.93
CA HIS A 413 8.06 -31.66 -15.11
C HIS A 413 7.57 -32.90 -15.86
N ALA A 414 8.50 -33.73 -16.34
CA ALA A 414 8.16 -34.97 -17.04
C ALA A 414 7.30 -35.95 -16.23
N ASN A 415 7.33 -35.89 -14.90
CA ASN A 415 6.48 -36.70 -14.02
C ASN A 415 5.10 -36.07 -13.76
N GLY A 416 4.77 -34.95 -14.39
CA GLY A 416 3.49 -34.27 -14.28
C GLY A 416 3.35 -33.31 -13.10
N LEU A 417 4.33 -33.25 -12.19
CA LEU A 417 4.32 -32.24 -11.11
C LEU A 417 4.50 -30.82 -11.70
N PRO A 418 3.78 -29.80 -11.18
CA PRO A 418 3.96 -28.42 -11.64
C PRO A 418 5.37 -27.92 -11.30
N VAL A 419 5.91 -27.01 -12.11
CA VAL A 419 7.19 -26.34 -11.81
C VAL A 419 7.01 -25.21 -10.81
N CYS A 420 5.86 -24.53 -10.86
CA CYS A 420 5.58 -23.39 -10.01
C CYS A 420 4.40 -23.70 -9.08
N ARG A 421 4.63 -23.54 -7.78
CA ARG A 421 3.56 -23.51 -6.78
C ARG A 421 3.03 -22.08 -6.68
N ILE A 422 1.92 -21.81 -7.36
CA ILE A 422 1.29 -20.49 -7.42
C ILE A 422 0.41 -20.25 -6.19
N TYR A 423 0.52 -19.05 -5.61
CA TYR A 423 -0.31 -18.59 -4.50
C TYR A 423 -1.31 -17.56 -5.01
N LYS A 424 -2.58 -17.94 -5.02
CA LYS A 424 -3.70 -17.08 -5.41
C LYS A 424 -4.87 -17.27 -4.46
N ASP A 425 -5.73 -16.26 -4.38
CA ASP A 425 -7.01 -16.38 -3.69
C ASP A 425 -8.00 -17.24 -4.50
N GLU A 426 -8.99 -17.82 -3.83
CA GLU A 426 -10.03 -18.63 -4.49
C GLU A 426 -10.86 -17.77 -5.44
N ASN A 427 -11.15 -16.53 -5.03
CA ASN A 427 -11.93 -15.56 -5.82
C ASN A 427 -11.09 -14.85 -6.90
N ALA A 428 -9.78 -15.11 -6.98
CA ALA A 428 -8.90 -14.49 -7.98
C ALA A 428 -9.08 -15.11 -9.37
N ILE A 429 -9.41 -14.26 -10.35
CA ILE A 429 -9.59 -14.64 -11.77
C ILE A 429 -8.63 -13.80 -12.63
N TYR A 430 -7.52 -14.39 -13.06
CA TYR A 430 -6.60 -13.71 -13.99
C TYR A 430 -7.26 -13.46 -15.34
N GLY A 431 -7.19 -12.20 -15.80
CA GLY A 431 -7.90 -11.72 -16.99
C GLY A 431 -9.19 -10.96 -16.69
N ASP A 432 -9.71 -11.05 -15.46
CA ASP A 432 -10.78 -10.16 -14.99
C ASP A 432 -10.16 -9.01 -14.17
N PRO A 433 -10.07 -7.80 -14.75
CA PRO A 433 -9.51 -6.66 -14.04
C PRO A 433 -10.33 -6.23 -12.84
N SER A 434 -11.60 -6.61 -12.70
CA SER A 434 -12.39 -6.17 -11.54
C SER A 434 -11.96 -6.84 -10.23
N VAL A 435 -11.41 -8.06 -10.30
CA VAL A 435 -11.07 -8.89 -9.13
C VAL A 435 -9.58 -9.22 -9.02
N GLN A 436 -8.78 -9.02 -10.08
CA GLN A 436 -7.38 -9.43 -10.10
C GLN A 436 -6.51 -8.47 -10.91
N GLY A 437 -5.42 -8.00 -10.29
CA GLY A 437 -4.33 -7.29 -10.95
C GLY A 437 -3.25 -8.22 -11.51
N ALA A 438 -2.30 -7.65 -12.25
CA ALA A 438 -1.28 -8.39 -12.99
C ALA A 438 -0.06 -8.80 -12.12
N THR A 439 -0.32 -9.29 -10.91
CA THR A 439 0.70 -9.80 -9.98
C THR A 439 0.49 -11.28 -9.74
N ILE A 440 1.57 -12.06 -9.78
CA ILE A 440 1.58 -13.51 -9.48
C ILE A 440 2.68 -13.78 -8.45
N ALA A 441 2.32 -14.45 -7.37
CA ALA A 441 3.26 -14.97 -6.38
C ALA A 441 3.40 -16.48 -6.51
N PHE A 442 4.63 -17.00 -6.49
CA PHE A 442 4.89 -18.44 -6.56
C PHE A 442 6.23 -18.82 -5.92
N ASN A 443 6.40 -20.11 -5.64
CA ASN A 443 7.72 -20.72 -5.45
C ASN A 443 8.00 -21.69 -6.60
N VAL A 444 9.27 -21.88 -6.95
CA VAL A 444 9.69 -22.92 -7.90
C VAL A 444 9.91 -24.23 -7.12
N GLN A 445 9.48 -25.34 -7.70
CA GLN A 445 9.71 -26.68 -7.19
C GLN A 445 10.42 -27.53 -8.24
N LEU A 446 11.20 -28.51 -7.79
CA LEU A 446 11.90 -29.48 -8.62
C LEU A 446 11.02 -30.71 -8.89
N ALA A 447 11.49 -31.59 -9.76
CA ALA A 447 10.77 -32.80 -10.14
C ALA A 447 10.53 -33.78 -8.96
N ASP A 448 11.29 -33.68 -7.86
CA ASP A 448 11.06 -34.46 -6.64
C ASP A 448 10.10 -33.77 -5.64
N GLY A 449 9.62 -32.57 -5.98
CA GLY A 449 8.74 -31.75 -5.14
C GLY A 449 9.47 -30.88 -4.12
N SER A 450 10.80 -30.93 -4.04
CA SER A 450 11.58 -30.01 -3.22
C SER A 450 11.50 -28.58 -3.77
N LEU A 451 11.57 -27.58 -2.89
CA LEU A 451 11.51 -26.18 -3.27
C LEU A 451 12.91 -25.66 -3.60
N VAL A 452 12.97 -24.79 -4.60
CA VAL A 452 14.15 -23.96 -4.86
C VAL A 452 14.05 -22.70 -4.00
N GLY A 453 15.17 -22.22 -3.47
CA GLY A 453 15.23 -20.96 -2.75
C GLY A 453 14.69 -19.81 -3.60
N PHE A 454 13.88 -18.92 -3.02
CA PHE A 454 13.33 -17.78 -3.76
C PHE A 454 14.40 -16.76 -4.15
N GLU A 455 15.51 -16.64 -3.41
CA GLU A 455 16.66 -15.80 -3.76
C GLU A 455 17.44 -16.46 -4.90
N ASP A 456 17.60 -17.80 -4.87
CA ASP A 456 18.27 -18.54 -5.94
C ASP A 456 17.52 -18.38 -7.29
N VAL A 457 16.19 -18.31 -7.24
CA VAL A 457 15.37 -18.03 -8.44
C VAL A 457 15.51 -16.58 -8.90
N GLU A 458 15.59 -15.63 -7.97
CA GLU A 458 15.81 -14.21 -8.28
C GLU A 458 17.20 -14.00 -8.91
N GLU A 459 18.26 -14.59 -8.34
CA GLU A 459 19.63 -14.56 -8.87
C GLU A 459 19.71 -15.20 -10.27
N ALA A 460 19.12 -16.38 -10.46
CA ALA A 460 19.10 -17.05 -11.76
C ALA A 460 18.30 -16.28 -12.83
N ALA A 461 17.33 -15.46 -12.43
CA ALA A 461 16.58 -14.57 -13.29
C ALA A 461 17.41 -13.32 -13.64
N ASP A 462 18.10 -12.74 -12.64
CA ASP A 462 18.98 -11.58 -12.79
C ASP A 462 20.13 -11.85 -13.77
N ASP A 463 20.74 -13.04 -13.70
CA ASP A 463 21.75 -13.54 -14.66
C ASP A 463 21.27 -13.53 -16.12
N ARG A 464 19.95 -13.49 -16.34
CA ARG A 464 19.31 -13.45 -17.66
C ARG A 464 18.61 -12.12 -17.95
N ASN A 465 18.92 -11.07 -17.19
CA ASN A 465 18.30 -9.75 -17.28
C ASN A 465 16.77 -9.77 -17.06
N ILE A 466 16.28 -10.66 -16.18
CA ILE A 466 14.88 -10.74 -15.77
C ILE A 466 14.79 -10.31 -14.30
N PHE A 467 14.23 -9.14 -14.07
CA PHE A 467 14.21 -8.52 -12.74
C PHE A 467 12.86 -8.77 -12.06
N VAL A 468 12.85 -9.69 -11.10
CA VAL A 468 11.70 -10.02 -10.26
C VAL A 468 11.93 -9.52 -8.84
N ARG A 469 10.99 -9.78 -7.93
CA ARG A 469 11.21 -9.54 -6.49
C ARG A 469 10.92 -10.77 -5.69
N SER A 470 11.78 -11.07 -4.72
CA SER A 470 11.59 -12.20 -3.83
C SER A 470 11.42 -11.81 -2.35
N GLY A 471 11.06 -12.78 -1.49
CA GLY A 471 10.98 -12.63 -0.04
C GLY A 471 9.56 -12.64 0.53
N SER A 472 9.38 -12.03 1.71
CA SER A 472 8.08 -11.98 2.42
C SER A 472 7.15 -10.85 1.95
N LEU A 473 7.61 -10.03 0.99
CA LEU A 473 6.84 -9.01 0.28
C LEU A 473 6.09 -7.99 1.16
N CYS A 474 6.52 -7.80 2.40
CA CYS A 474 5.85 -6.90 3.35
C CYS A 474 4.33 -7.19 3.50
N ASN A 475 3.90 -8.44 3.30
CA ASN A 475 2.52 -8.88 3.45
C ASN A 475 2.43 -10.07 4.42
N PRO A 476 2.50 -9.82 5.73
CA PRO A 476 2.66 -10.90 6.71
C PRO A 476 1.42 -11.80 6.81
N GLY A 477 0.21 -11.25 6.61
CA GLY A 477 -1.02 -12.05 6.62
C GLY A 477 -1.12 -12.94 5.38
N GLY A 478 -0.76 -12.44 4.21
CA GLY A 478 -0.63 -13.22 2.98
C GLY A 478 0.39 -14.36 3.13
N VAL A 479 1.61 -14.04 3.59
CA VAL A 479 2.65 -15.06 3.84
C VAL A 479 2.18 -16.13 4.82
N ALA A 480 1.60 -15.73 5.97
CA ALA A 480 1.12 -16.69 6.96
C ALA A 480 0.02 -17.61 6.41
N THR A 481 -0.91 -17.04 5.62
CA THR A 481 -2.06 -17.75 5.05
C THR A 481 -1.64 -18.67 3.92
N TYR A 482 -0.95 -18.15 2.90
CA TYR A 482 -0.64 -18.92 1.68
C TYR A 482 0.52 -19.91 1.87
N LEU A 483 1.47 -19.61 2.76
CA LEU A 483 2.61 -20.49 3.03
C LEU A 483 2.38 -21.40 4.26
N ASN A 484 1.19 -21.33 4.87
CA ASN A 484 0.76 -22.15 6.02
C ASN A 484 1.70 -22.04 7.23
N TRP A 485 2.07 -20.82 7.60
CA TRP A 485 2.85 -20.56 8.82
C TRP A 485 1.95 -20.23 10.00
N SER A 486 2.05 -21.02 11.06
CA SER A 486 1.42 -20.67 12.34
C SER A 486 2.25 -19.64 13.11
N PRO A 487 1.63 -18.89 14.05
CA PRO A 487 2.36 -17.94 14.90
C PRO A 487 3.48 -18.59 15.73
N ALA A 488 3.29 -19.83 16.20
CA ALA A 488 4.33 -20.55 16.94
C ALA A 488 5.53 -20.90 16.06
N GLU A 489 5.27 -21.34 14.83
CA GLU A 489 6.30 -21.65 13.84
C GLU A 489 7.09 -20.40 13.44
N MET A 490 6.43 -19.26 13.20
CA MET A 490 7.13 -18.00 12.89
C MET A 490 8.04 -17.53 14.04
N LYS A 491 7.57 -17.63 15.29
CA LYS A 491 8.39 -17.28 16.46
C LYS A 491 9.57 -18.25 16.65
N ALA A 492 9.36 -19.54 16.41
CA ALA A 492 10.42 -20.53 16.44
C ALA A 492 11.45 -20.29 15.32
N ALA A 493 11.00 -19.93 14.12
CA ALA A 493 11.87 -19.56 13.01
C ALA A 493 12.73 -18.34 13.37
N PHE A 494 12.13 -17.30 13.93
CA PHE A 494 12.86 -16.12 14.43
C PHE A 494 13.88 -16.49 15.51
N ALA A 495 13.49 -17.30 16.49
CA ALA A 495 14.40 -17.76 17.54
C ALA A 495 15.55 -18.62 16.99
N ALA A 496 15.34 -19.33 15.88
CA ALA A 496 16.35 -20.08 15.15
C ALA A 496 17.21 -19.22 14.19
N GLY A 497 17.05 -17.88 14.22
CA GLY A 497 17.89 -16.95 13.46
C GLY A 497 17.28 -16.40 12.17
N HIS A 498 16.11 -16.88 11.73
CA HIS A 498 15.44 -16.33 10.54
C HIS A 498 15.10 -14.84 10.74
N ARG A 499 15.44 -14.01 9.76
CA ARG A 499 15.10 -12.58 9.72
C ARG A 499 14.62 -12.23 8.32
N CYS A 500 13.82 -11.16 8.20
CA CYS A 500 13.47 -10.64 6.88
C CYS A 500 14.68 -10.07 6.11
N SER A 501 15.73 -9.64 6.83
CA SER A 501 16.97 -9.10 6.26
C SER A 501 18.04 -10.17 5.96
N ASN A 502 17.85 -11.40 6.44
CA ASN A 502 18.73 -12.54 6.19
C ASN A 502 17.88 -13.81 6.32
N PRO A 503 17.11 -14.15 5.28
CA PRO A 503 16.10 -15.17 5.39
C PRO A 503 16.71 -16.57 5.20
N THR A 504 16.45 -17.47 6.14
CA THR A 504 16.47 -18.90 5.82
C THR A 504 15.30 -19.19 4.88
N GLN A 505 15.57 -19.42 3.60
CA GLN A 505 14.56 -19.42 2.54
C GLN A 505 13.56 -20.59 2.65
N ILE A 506 14.03 -21.75 3.10
CA ILE A 506 13.21 -22.97 3.31
C ILE A 506 13.47 -23.51 4.71
N MET A 507 12.41 -23.70 5.49
CA MET A 507 12.47 -24.19 6.87
C MET A 507 11.49 -25.35 7.05
N LEU A 508 12.01 -26.54 7.36
CA LEU A 508 11.23 -27.78 7.45
C LEU A 508 10.32 -28.03 6.22
N GLY A 509 10.84 -27.75 5.03
CA GLY A 509 10.09 -27.93 3.76
C GLY A 509 9.03 -26.86 3.50
N LYS A 510 8.88 -25.84 4.35
CA LYS A 510 8.03 -24.67 4.09
C LYS A 510 8.87 -23.50 3.60
N PRO A 511 8.44 -22.79 2.54
CA PRO A 511 9.09 -21.57 2.12
C PRO A 511 8.79 -20.44 3.12
N THR A 512 9.76 -19.57 3.37
CA THR A 512 9.59 -18.38 4.23
C THR A 512 9.27 -17.10 3.44
N GLY A 513 9.30 -17.20 2.11
CA GLY A 513 9.01 -16.15 1.15
C GLY A 513 8.68 -16.73 -0.22
N VAL A 514 8.38 -15.86 -1.18
CA VAL A 514 7.96 -16.22 -2.54
C VAL A 514 8.73 -15.40 -3.55
N VAL A 515 8.70 -15.83 -4.81
CA VAL A 515 8.99 -14.98 -5.96
C VAL A 515 7.69 -14.29 -6.37
N ARG A 516 7.75 -12.98 -6.59
CA ARG A 516 6.66 -12.17 -7.10
C ARG A 516 7.04 -11.60 -8.45
N VAL A 517 6.13 -11.78 -9.40
CA VAL A 517 6.14 -11.13 -10.71
C VAL A 517 4.97 -10.17 -10.76
N SER A 518 5.22 -8.96 -11.25
CA SER A 518 4.22 -7.91 -11.39
C SER A 518 4.45 -7.14 -12.68
N LEU A 519 3.44 -7.12 -13.54
CA LEU A 519 3.44 -6.42 -14.82
C LEU A 519 2.92 -4.99 -14.65
N GLY A 520 3.41 -4.08 -15.49
CA GLY A 520 3.05 -2.66 -15.48
C GLY A 520 2.54 -2.19 -16.84
N ALA A 521 2.24 -0.89 -16.93
CA ALA A 521 1.66 -0.25 -18.11
C ALA A 521 2.48 -0.46 -19.40
N MET A 522 3.81 -0.50 -19.28
CA MET A 522 4.76 -0.67 -20.38
C MET A 522 5.24 -2.12 -20.58
N SER A 523 4.68 -3.09 -19.84
CA SER A 523 4.95 -4.50 -20.08
C SER A 523 4.27 -4.97 -21.38
N THR A 524 4.81 -6.02 -21.99
CA THR A 524 4.39 -6.57 -23.29
C THR A 524 4.25 -8.09 -23.20
N SER A 525 3.64 -8.71 -24.22
CA SER A 525 3.58 -10.18 -24.30
C SER A 525 4.98 -10.81 -24.40
N ALA A 526 5.95 -10.10 -24.98
CA ALA A 526 7.34 -10.56 -25.07
C ALA A 526 8.00 -10.73 -23.68
N ASP A 527 7.69 -9.85 -22.72
CA ASP A 527 8.18 -9.98 -21.34
C ASP A 527 7.63 -11.25 -20.67
N VAL A 528 6.33 -11.50 -20.85
CA VAL A 528 5.64 -12.71 -20.36
C VAL A 528 6.29 -13.97 -20.93
N GLN A 529 6.51 -14.01 -22.24
CA GLN A 529 7.13 -15.16 -22.90
C GLN A 529 8.59 -15.35 -22.50
N THR A 530 9.31 -14.27 -22.19
CA THR A 530 10.69 -14.34 -21.72
C THR A 530 10.79 -15.00 -20.35
N LEU A 531 9.90 -14.63 -19.42
CA LEU A 531 9.82 -15.28 -18.11
C LEU A 531 9.42 -16.75 -18.22
N ILE A 532 8.38 -17.09 -19.00
CA ILE A 532 7.93 -18.48 -19.17
C ILE A 532 9.05 -19.34 -19.76
N ARG A 533 9.76 -18.85 -20.78
CA ARG A 533 10.91 -19.54 -21.38
C ARG A 533 12.02 -19.74 -20.36
N PHE A 534 12.37 -18.72 -19.58
CA PHE A 534 13.35 -18.83 -18.52
C PHE A 534 13.00 -19.94 -17.52
N LEU A 535 11.77 -19.93 -16.99
CA LEU A 535 11.32 -20.96 -16.03
C LEU A 535 11.36 -22.35 -16.65
N ASN A 536 10.92 -22.46 -17.91
CA ASN A 536 10.93 -23.71 -18.65
C ASN A 536 12.35 -24.25 -18.88
N ASP A 537 13.27 -23.42 -19.36
CA ASP A 537 14.61 -23.85 -19.74
C ASP A 537 15.51 -24.10 -18.52
N THR A 538 15.23 -23.43 -17.39
CA THR A 538 16.03 -23.55 -16.17
C THR A 538 15.53 -24.66 -15.23
N TYR A 539 14.21 -24.83 -15.10
CA TYR A 539 13.64 -25.68 -14.04
C TYR A 539 12.81 -26.87 -14.55
N VAL A 540 12.35 -26.89 -15.81
CA VAL A 540 11.64 -28.07 -16.33
C VAL A 540 12.63 -29.20 -16.61
N SER A 541 12.65 -30.21 -15.72
CA SER A 541 13.25 -31.51 -16.02
C SER A 541 12.49 -32.19 -17.17
N ARG A 542 13.08 -32.15 -18.37
CA ARG A 542 12.65 -32.91 -19.54
C ARG A 542 13.29 -34.29 -19.42
N GLY A 543 12.48 -35.32 -19.20
CA GLY A 543 12.98 -36.68 -18.95
C GLY A 543 13.98 -37.09 -20.02
N SER A 544 15.26 -37.18 -19.64
CA SER A 544 16.29 -37.82 -20.45
C SER A 544 17.00 -38.86 -19.59
N GLN A 545 16.80 -40.10 -20.02
CA GLN A 545 17.61 -41.30 -19.80
C GLN A 545 18.81 -41.15 -18.87
N TYR A 546 18.62 -41.40 -17.58
CA TYR A 546 19.66 -42.06 -16.80
C TYR A 546 19.21 -43.50 -16.58
N LEU A 547 19.61 -44.32 -17.55
CA LEU A 547 19.88 -45.73 -17.30
C LEU A 547 20.74 -45.82 -16.03
N THR A 548 20.26 -46.63 -15.11
CA THR A 548 21.02 -47.27 -14.03
C THR A 548 22.45 -47.61 -14.43
N ALA A 549 23.41 -46.83 -13.94
CA ALA A 549 24.78 -47.24 -13.60
C ALA A 549 25.35 -46.08 -12.76
N THR A 550 25.67 -46.25 -11.48
CA THR A 550 26.76 -47.11 -11.06
C THR A 550 26.59 -47.48 -9.60
N ALA A 551 26.66 -48.79 -9.35
CA ALA A 551 26.75 -49.37 -8.04
C ALA A 551 28.01 -48.90 -7.29
N VAL A 552 27.83 -48.72 -5.98
CA VAL A 552 28.79 -48.86 -4.88
C VAL A 552 30.19 -49.36 -5.29
N LYS A 553 31.23 -48.55 -5.00
CA LYS A 553 32.52 -49.09 -4.57
C LYS A 553 33.06 -48.32 -3.37
N LEU A 554 33.19 -49.08 -2.29
CA LEU A 554 33.79 -48.76 -1.01
C LEU A 554 35.33 -48.78 -1.15
N GLY A 555 36.00 -47.76 -0.62
CA GLY A 555 37.35 -47.80 -0.04
C GLY A 555 38.56 -47.98 -0.96
N GLN A 556 39.48 -47.00 -0.95
CA GLN A 556 40.90 -47.21 -0.59
C GLN A 556 41.66 -45.88 -0.45
N THR A 557 42.66 -45.93 0.41
CA THR A 557 43.43 -44.87 1.08
C THR A 557 44.50 -44.19 0.20
N ALA A 558 44.87 -42.96 0.60
CA ALA A 558 45.88 -42.08 0.01
C ALA A 558 47.33 -42.65 -0.06
N PRO A 559 48.25 -41.96 -0.77
CA PRO A 559 49.20 -41.12 -0.02
C PRO A 559 49.54 -39.75 -0.63
N ILE A 560 50.12 -38.94 0.26
CA ILE A 560 50.45 -37.51 0.23
C ILE A 560 51.75 -37.21 -0.55
N SER A 561 51.83 -36.05 -1.21
CA SER A 561 53.09 -35.37 -1.56
C SER A 561 52.89 -33.84 -1.64
N PRO A 562 53.91 -33.01 -1.31
CA PRO A 562 53.75 -31.63 -0.86
C PRO A 562 53.78 -30.57 -1.98
N PRO A 563 53.33 -29.32 -1.73
CA PRO A 563 53.38 -28.23 -2.70
C PRO A 563 54.68 -27.39 -2.61
N PRO A 564 55.17 -26.81 -3.72
CA PRO A 564 56.17 -25.75 -3.69
C PRO A 564 55.55 -24.34 -3.72
N SER A 565 56.19 -23.38 -3.04
CA SER A 565 55.90 -21.94 -3.05
C SER A 565 56.97 -21.15 -3.86
N PRO A 566 56.96 -19.80 -3.93
CA PRO A 566 56.40 -19.01 -5.03
C PRO A 566 57.45 -18.16 -5.80
N GLY A 567 57.14 -17.75 -7.04
CA GLY A 567 58.01 -16.90 -7.86
C GLY A 567 57.27 -15.91 -8.76
N ALA A 568 57.31 -14.64 -8.35
CA ALA A 568 57.37 -13.35 -9.07
C ALA A 568 56.73 -13.11 -10.47
N THR A 569 55.86 -12.09 -10.48
CA THR A 569 55.75 -10.94 -11.41
C THR A 569 55.46 -11.16 -12.89
N GLY A 570 54.28 -10.69 -13.33
CA GLY A 570 53.96 -10.40 -14.74
C GLY A 570 52.79 -9.41 -14.84
N HIS A 571 53.08 -8.23 -15.38
CA HIS A 571 52.19 -7.10 -15.60
C HIS A 571 50.92 -7.43 -16.42
N LEU A 572 49.78 -6.86 -16.00
CA LEU A 572 48.58 -6.69 -16.83
C LEU A 572 48.43 -5.20 -17.22
N PRO A 573 48.04 -4.87 -18.46
CA PRO A 573 47.82 -3.49 -18.90
C PRO A 573 46.43 -2.98 -18.46
N PRO A 574 46.25 -1.65 -18.29
CA PRO A 574 44.99 -1.07 -17.84
C PRO A 574 43.94 -1.01 -18.95
N LEU A 575 42.69 -1.24 -18.57
CA LEU A 575 41.48 -1.09 -19.38
C LEU A 575 41.09 0.38 -19.51
N ASP A 576 40.82 0.79 -20.75
CA ASP A 576 40.41 2.12 -21.17
C ASP A 576 39.04 2.56 -20.60
N ILE A 577 39.01 3.78 -20.05
CA ILE A 577 37.80 4.52 -19.69
C ILE A 577 37.67 5.70 -20.68
N PRO A 578 36.60 5.79 -21.51
CA PRO A 578 36.38 6.97 -22.33
C PRO A 578 35.82 8.13 -21.49
N HIS A 579 36.55 9.23 -21.42
CA HIS A 579 36.07 10.51 -20.91
C HIS A 579 35.24 11.29 -21.95
N PRO A 580 34.32 12.16 -21.50
CA PRO A 580 33.32 12.83 -22.33
C PRO A 580 33.86 13.97 -23.18
N LEU A 581 33.08 14.31 -24.19
CA LEU A 581 33.29 15.28 -25.26
C LEU A 581 33.70 16.68 -24.75
N PHE A 582 34.86 17.14 -25.24
CA PHE A 582 35.33 18.51 -25.21
C PHE A 582 35.03 19.17 -26.57
N VAL A 583 34.47 20.38 -26.57
CA VAL A 583 34.33 21.24 -27.76
C VAL A 583 35.23 22.47 -27.58
N PRO A 584 35.98 22.94 -28.60
CA PRO A 584 37.06 23.92 -28.42
C PRO A 584 36.55 25.36 -28.32
N GLY A 585 37.20 26.15 -27.46
CA GLY A 585 36.99 27.58 -27.34
C GLY A 585 37.66 28.41 -28.43
N THR A 586 37.14 29.62 -28.62
CA THR A 586 37.82 30.75 -29.27
C THR A 586 37.97 31.88 -28.26
N GLN A 587 39.17 32.47 -28.27
CA GLN A 587 39.66 33.51 -27.36
C GLN A 587 39.11 34.88 -27.73
N HIS A 588 38.87 35.76 -26.74
CA HIS A 588 39.26 37.17 -26.80
C HIS A 588 39.37 37.81 -25.40
N THR A 589 40.62 38.08 -25.05
CA THR A 589 41.28 39.11 -24.21
C THR A 589 40.50 40.22 -23.44
N GLY A 590 40.92 40.40 -22.17
CA GLY A 590 41.12 41.68 -21.44
C GLY A 590 39.93 42.19 -20.61
N SER A 591 40.05 42.87 -19.47
CA SER A 591 41.14 43.28 -18.57
C SER A 591 40.49 43.92 -17.32
N TYR A 592 41.08 43.72 -16.13
CA TYR A 592 41.04 44.52 -14.87
C TYR A 592 39.85 45.44 -14.52
N LEU A 593 39.31 45.31 -13.29
CA LEU A 593 39.30 46.34 -12.22
C LEU A 593 38.47 45.88 -10.99
N THR A 594 39.02 46.09 -9.79
CA THR A 594 38.39 46.10 -8.45
C THR A 594 38.65 47.49 -7.82
N PRO A 595 38.28 47.83 -6.56
CA PRO A 595 37.01 47.76 -5.80
C PRO A 595 36.70 49.06 -4.97
N SER A 596 35.56 49.14 -4.25
CA SER A 596 35.35 49.93 -3.00
C SER A 596 33.92 49.67 -2.45
N THR A 597 33.57 49.31 -1.20
CA THR A 597 33.93 49.61 0.21
C THR A 597 33.29 50.87 0.85
N ALA A 598 32.53 50.66 1.93
CA ALA A 598 32.47 51.43 3.21
C ALA A 598 31.52 50.66 4.19
N ALA A 599 31.89 50.07 5.35
CA ALA A 599 32.56 50.55 6.59
C ALA A 599 31.67 51.55 7.38
N SER A 600 31.46 51.56 8.71
CA SER A 600 32.13 51.07 9.95
C SER A 600 31.14 51.36 11.15
N ALA A 601 31.23 50.89 12.40
CA ALA A 601 32.31 51.00 13.39
C ALA A 601 32.01 50.21 14.71
N GLY A 602 33.07 49.84 15.47
CA GLY A 602 33.06 49.18 16.80
C GLY A 602 32.95 50.16 18.01
N PRO A 603 33.36 49.81 19.26
CA PRO A 603 34.67 49.20 19.59
C PRO A 603 34.68 48.06 20.66
N SER A 604 35.89 47.54 20.87
CA SER A 604 36.36 46.32 21.56
C SER A 604 36.71 46.45 23.05
N GLU A 605 36.79 45.31 23.78
CA GLU A 605 37.89 45.02 24.73
C GLU A 605 38.04 43.50 25.09
N ASN A 606 39.26 42.97 24.85
CA ASN A 606 40.07 41.94 25.56
C ASN A 606 39.65 40.45 25.77
N THR A 607 40.15 39.58 24.87
CA THR A 607 40.92 38.28 24.98
C THR A 607 40.98 37.43 26.28
N PRO A 608 41.44 36.15 26.26
CA PRO A 608 41.32 35.07 25.24
C PRO A 608 41.07 33.65 25.87
N TRP A 609 40.17 32.80 25.33
CA TRP A 609 40.17 31.35 25.63
C TRP A 609 39.65 30.53 24.44
N ASP A 610 40.50 29.60 23.99
CA ASP A 610 40.24 28.32 23.32
C ASP A 610 39.19 28.22 22.20
N SER A 611 39.66 28.31 20.96
CA SER A 611 38.93 27.88 19.76
C SER A 611 39.36 26.46 19.36
N HIS A 612 38.47 25.49 19.60
CA HIS A 612 38.42 24.25 18.83
C HIS A 612 37.97 24.56 17.41
N ASP A 613 38.79 24.16 16.44
CA ASP A 613 38.54 24.25 15.01
C ASP A 613 37.30 23.46 14.59
N THR A 614 36.46 24.14 13.82
CA THR A 614 35.39 23.56 13.01
C THR A 614 36.02 23.02 11.72
N ALA A 615 36.12 21.69 11.61
CA ALA A 615 36.59 21.03 10.40
C ALA A 615 35.42 20.48 9.56
N LEU A 616 35.54 20.74 8.26
CA LEU A 616 34.77 20.20 7.13
C LEU A 616 34.44 18.69 7.26
N PRO A 617 33.32 18.21 6.66
CA PRO A 617 32.93 16.82 6.78
C PRO A 617 33.97 15.90 6.12
N GLN A 618 34.63 15.10 6.96
CA GLN A 618 35.56 14.06 6.55
C GLN A 618 34.81 12.98 5.76
N GLN A 619 35.48 12.46 4.72
CA GLN A 619 35.12 11.22 4.05
C GLN A 619 34.89 10.09 5.07
N PRO A 620 33.97 9.16 4.82
CA PRO A 620 33.76 8.02 5.71
C PRO A 620 35.07 7.23 5.83
N PRO A 621 35.42 6.72 7.01
CA PRO A 621 36.62 5.92 7.18
C PRO A 621 36.50 4.65 6.32
N PRO A 622 37.63 4.09 5.84
CA PRO A 622 37.61 2.78 5.21
C PRO A 622 37.06 1.75 6.23
N PRO A 623 36.38 0.69 5.76
CA PRO A 623 35.73 -0.25 6.65
C PRO A 623 36.77 -0.83 7.62
N SER A 624 36.64 -0.47 8.90
CA SER A 624 37.27 -1.21 9.98
C SER A 624 36.79 -2.64 9.84
N ALA A 625 37.73 -3.59 9.72
CA ALA A 625 37.44 -5.01 9.75
C ALA A 625 36.50 -5.29 10.93
N GLU A 626 35.23 -5.55 10.63
CA GLU A 626 34.29 -6.06 11.61
C GLU A 626 34.93 -7.34 12.15
N ALA A 627 35.22 -7.36 13.45
CA ALA A 627 35.54 -8.58 14.13
C ALA A 627 34.44 -9.58 13.78
N ASP A 628 34.84 -10.71 13.19
CA ASP A 628 34.00 -11.84 12.81
C ASP A 628 32.90 -12.05 13.87
N LYS A 629 31.69 -11.56 13.59
CA LYS A 629 30.53 -12.14 14.24
C LYS A 629 30.56 -13.60 13.81
N PRO A 630 30.60 -14.57 14.74
CA PRO A 630 30.56 -15.96 14.34
C PRO A 630 29.35 -16.15 13.44
N PRO A 631 29.50 -16.82 12.27
CA PRO A 631 28.37 -17.12 11.43
C PRO A 631 27.29 -17.76 12.30
N LEU A 632 26.06 -17.24 12.18
CA LEU A 632 24.93 -17.79 12.92
C LEU A 632 24.94 -19.31 12.70
N PRO A 633 24.80 -20.11 13.77
CA PRO A 633 24.88 -21.55 13.64
C PRO A 633 23.86 -22.01 12.58
N PRO A 634 24.25 -22.95 11.69
CA PRO A 634 23.37 -23.43 10.64
C PRO A 634 22.06 -23.93 11.26
N PHE A 635 20.96 -23.71 10.55
CA PHE A 635 19.62 -24.10 11.01
C PHE A 635 19.60 -25.57 11.42
N ASN A 636 19.35 -25.84 12.71
CA ASN A 636 19.18 -27.18 13.23
C ASN A 636 17.69 -27.49 13.42
N PRO A 637 17.11 -28.44 12.65
CA PRO A 637 15.71 -28.85 12.78
C PRO A 637 15.29 -29.24 14.21
N ALA A 638 16.21 -29.84 14.99
CA ALA A 638 15.91 -30.26 16.36
C ALA A 638 15.66 -29.08 17.30
N ASP A 639 16.39 -27.97 17.12
CA ASP A 639 16.26 -26.78 17.95
C ASP A 639 14.99 -26.01 17.60
N TYR A 640 14.61 -25.99 16.32
CA TYR A 640 13.32 -25.44 15.89
C TYR A 640 12.13 -26.15 16.58
N ILE A 641 12.14 -27.49 16.63
CA ILE A 641 11.06 -28.25 17.27
C ILE A 641 10.98 -27.94 18.77
N LYS A 642 12.13 -27.81 19.45
CA LYS A 642 12.18 -27.42 20.87
C LYS A 642 11.66 -26.00 21.08
N LEU A 643 12.00 -25.06 20.20
CA LEU A 643 11.56 -23.66 20.27
C LEU A 643 10.06 -23.51 19.97
N ARG A 644 9.49 -24.38 19.13
CA ARG A 644 8.07 -24.34 18.74
C ARG A 644 7.11 -24.73 19.87
N ARG A 645 7.40 -25.80 20.63
CA ARG A 645 6.45 -26.34 21.64
C ARG A 645 6.02 -25.32 22.71
N PRO A 646 6.93 -24.53 23.33
CA PRO A 646 6.53 -23.54 24.33
C PRO A 646 5.55 -22.51 23.77
N TRP A 647 5.72 -22.09 22.52
CA TRP A 647 4.82 -21.13 21.87
C TRP A 647 3.45 -21.73 21.59
N GLU A 648 3.37 -22.99 21.18
CA GLU A 648 2.10 -23.68 20.96
C GLU A 648 1.29 -23.81 22.25
N GLU A 649 1.94 -24.12 23.36
CA GLU A 649 1.31 -24.17 24.68
C GLU A 649 0.80 -22.79 25.11
N GLU A 650 1.58 -21.74 24.92
CA GLU A 650 1.18 -20.36 25.21
C GLU A 650 -0.02 -19.92 24.35
N LEU A 651 -0.01 -20.20 23.05
CA LEU A 651 -1.14 -19.94 22.15
C LEU A 651 -2.39 -20.75 22.52
N ARG A 652 -2.22 -21.98 23.02
CA ARG A 652 -3.33 -22.80 23.50
C ARG A 652 -3.95 -22.18 24.75
N LYS A 653 -3.14 -21.70 25.68
CA LYS A 653 -3.59 -20.95 26.87
C LYS A 653 -4.33 -19.67 26.47
N GLN A 654 -3.75 -18.85 25.59
CA GLN A 654 -4.38 -17.61 25.13
C GLN A 654 -5.70 -17.84 24.39
N ARG A 655 -5.79 -18.86 23.53
CA ARG A 655 -7.05 -19.22 22.86
C ARG A 655 -8.11 -19.69 23.83
N GLN A 656 -7.73 -20.48 24.84
CA GLN A 656 -8.66 -20.86 25.91
C GLN A 656 -9.14 -19.62 26.65
N THR A 657 -8.25 -18.71 27.05
CA THR A 657 -8.63 -17.45 27.72
C THR A 657 -9.54 -16.56 26.85
N GLN A 658 -9.29 -16.45 25.54
CA GLN A 658 -10.14 -15.71 24.60
C GLN A 658 -11.49 -16.39 24.36
N GLN A 659 -11.55 -17.72 24.26
CA GLN A 659 -12.81 -18.46 24.20
C GLN A 659 -13.63 -18.28 25.47
N TYR A 660 -13.02 -18.35 26.65
CA TYR A 660 -13.71 -18.10 27.92
C TYR A 660 -14.18 -16.64 28.03
N ALA A 661 -13.43 -15.68 27.49
CA ALA A 661 -13.85 -14.28 27.41
C ALA A 661 -15.04 -14.09 26.46
N ASN A 662 -15.03 -14.72 25.28
CA ASN A 662 -16.11 -14.63 24.28
C ASN A 662 -17.39 -15.35 24.74
N VAL A 663 -17.27 -16.56 25.31
CA VAL A 663 -18.41 -17.31 25.87
C VAL A 663 -18.97 -16.61 27.11
N GLY A 664 -18.12 -16.06 27.98
CA GLY A 664 -18.57 -15.23 29.10
C GLY A 664 -19.25 -13.93 28.67
N MET A 665 -18.98 -13.46 27.45
CA MET A 665 -19.63 -12.31 26.83
C MET A 665 -20.98 -12.67 26.22
N GLU A 666 -21.09 -13.82 25.52
CA GLU A 666 -22.36 -14.36 25.01
C GLU A 666 -23.34 -14.67 26.14
N ILE A 667 -22.87 -15.27 27.23
CA ILE A 667 -23.72 -15.58 28.39
C ILE A 667 -24.27 -14.29 29.03
N LYS A 668 -23.43 -13.26 29.19
CA LYS A 668 -23.87 -11.94 29.70
C LYS A 668 -24.84 -11.21 28.77
N VAL A 669 -24.69 -11.37 27.46
CA VAL A 669 -25.61 -10.81 26.46
C VAL A 669 -26.97 -11.50 26.56
N ARG A 670 -27.00 -12.83 26.67
CA ARG A 670 -28.24 -13.60 26.88
C ARG A 670 -28.94 -13.24 28.20
N GLU A 671 -28.18 -13.08 29.29
CA GLU A 671 -28.73 -12.66 30.59
C GLU A 671 -29.28 -11.23 30.56
N LEU A 672 -28.66 -10.32 29.80
CA LEU A 672 -29.16 -8.95 29.59
C LEU A 672 -30.38 -8.89 28.67
N GLU A 673 -30.44 -9.76 27.66
CA GLU A 673 -31.61 -9.94 26.79
C GLU A 673 -32.79 -10.52 27.57
N ASP A 674 -32.58 -11.57 28.38
CA ASP A 674 -33.61 -12.16 29.25
C ASP A 674 -34.12 -11.19 30.33
N ALA A 675 -33.22 -10.35 30.88
CA ALA A 675 -33.58 -9.29 31.82
C ALA A 675 -34.36 -8.12 31.15
N SER A 676 -34.25 -7.96 29.83
CA SER A 676 -34.97 -6.93 29.07
C SER A 676 -36.39 -7.35 28.67
N VAL A 677 -36.70 -8.65 28.68
CA VAL A 677 -38.03 -9.19 28.32
C VAL A 677 -39.02 -9.14 29.50
N PHE A 678 -38.54 -8.99 30.74
CA PHE A 678 -39.38 -8.91 31.94
C PHE A 678 -39.10 -7.64 32.77
N SER A 679 -39.53 -6.46 32.31
CA SER A 679 -39.88 -5.37 33.23
C SER A 679 -40.73 -4.28 32.55
N ARG A 680 -41.97 -4.08 33.02
CA ARG A 680 -42.81 -2.91 32.74
C ARG A 680 -42.98 -2.10 34.05
N ASN A 681 -42.44 -0.87 34.03
CA ASN A 681 -42.75 0.31 34.87
C ASN A 681 -42.46 0.26 36.39
N PRO A 682 -42.50 1.42 37.10
CA PRO A 682 -41.65 2.61 36.95
C PRO A 682 -40.92 2.96 38.27
N THR A 683 -39.99 3.91 38.21
CA THR A 683 -39.14 4.44 39.31
C THR A 683 -39.80 4.60 40.69
N PRO A 684 -39.01 4.42 41.76
CA PRO A 684 -38.87 5.53 42.71
C PRO A 684 -37.44 5.74 43.26
N SER A 685 -37.10 7.03 43.30
CA SER A 685 -36.34 7.83 44.28
C SER A 685 -35.68 7.19 45.54
N VAL A 686 -34.52 7.78 45.90
CA VAL A 686 -33.99 8.08 47.26
C VAL A 686 -32.79 7.25 47.82
N LYS A 687 -31.76 8.04 48.23
CA LYS A 687 -30.84 7.93 49.40
C LYS A 687 -29.44 7.29 49.28
N ALA A 688 -28.49 8.17 49.60
CA ALA A 688 -27.16 7.91 50.12
C ALA A 688 -27.15 6.99 51.36
N ARG A 689 -26.10 6.17 51.48
CA ARG A 689 -25.54 5.69 52.75
C ARG A 689 -24.02 5.52 52.67
N LYS A 690 -23.34 6.20 53.59
CA LYS A 690 -22.00 5.91 54.12
C LYS A 690 -22.01 4.57 54.86
N PHE A 691 -20.89 3.85 54.81
CA PHE A 691 -20.19 3.06 55.85
C PHE A 691 -19.11 2.27 55.09
N GLY A 692 -17.85 2.14 55.48
CA GLY A 692 -17.14 2.40 56.73
C GLY A 692 -15.98 1.39 56.79
N ARG A 693 -14.76 1.91 57.04
CA ARG A 693 -13.47 1.23 57.30
C ARG A 693 -13.60 -0.08 58.11
N SER A 694 -12.68 -1.06 58.03
CA SER A 694 -11.32 -1.02 58.62
C SER A 694 -10.76 -2.47 58.57
N VAL A 695 -9.46 -2.81 58.39
CA VAL A 695 -8.34 -2.83 59.38
C VAL A 695 -7.13 -3.54 58.67
N VAL A 696 -5.95 -2.91 58.42
CA VAL A 696 -4.63 -3.00 59.16
C VAL A 696 -3.82 -4.27 58.78
N ASN A 697 -2.49 -4.32 58.51
CA ASN A 697 -1.29 -3.55 58.89
C ASN A 697 -0.02 -3.97 58.08
N LEU A 698 1.12 -3.30 58.38
CA LEU A 698 2.57 -3.53 58.09
C LEU A 698 3.12 -2.84 56.82
N LEU A 699 4.12 -1.93 56.81
CA LEU A 699 5.24 -1.55 57.71
C LEU A 699 5.61 -0.05 57.50
N ARG A 700 5.78 0.78 58.55
CA ARG A 700 7.04 1.43 59.03
C ARG A 700 8.00 1.91 57.90
N THR A 701 8.49 3.16 57.83
CA THR A 701 9.12 3.99 58.88
C THR A 701 9.19 5.48 58.50
N LYS A 702 9.35 6.33 59.54
CA LYS A 702 9.36 7.80 59.59
C LYS A 702 10.62 8.47 59.02
N SER A 703 10.48 9.72 58.56
CA SER A 703 11.30 10.85 59.04
C SER A 703 10.62 12.21 58.75
N HIS A 704 10.57 13.05 59.78
CA HIS A 704 10.03 14.42 59.84
C HIS A 704 11.05 15.44 59.34
N PHE A 705 10.59 16.61 58.86
CA PHE A 705 10.97 18.00 59.25
C PHE A 705 10.28 18.95 58.24
N ALA A 706 9.14 19.58 58.61
CA ALA A 706 8.98 20.89 59.25
C ALA A 706 8.81 22.04 58.23
N GLU A 707 7.56 22.49 58.07
CA GLU A 707 7.15 23.75 57.45
C GLU A 707 7.49 24.95 58.36
N VAL A 708 7.90 26.07 57.76
CA VAL A 708 7.78 27.41 58.35
C VAL A 708 7.06 28.31 57.35
N ARG A 709 6.09 29.07 57.90
CA ARG A 709 5.13 29.93 57.22
C ARG A 709 5.72 31.25 56.72
N TYR A 710 5.01 31.76 55.72
CA TYR A 710 4.92 33.10 55.14
C TYR A 710 4.93 34.29 56.11
N GLU A 711 5.49 35.40 55.62
CA GLU A 711 4.94 36.74 55.82
C GLU A 711 5.34 37.71 54.68
N GLN A 712 4.42 38.65 54.40
CA GLN A 712 4.49 39.91 53.62
C GLN A 712 3.98 39.94 52.16
N PRO A 713 3.35 41.06 51.74
CA PRO A 713 2.34 41.89 52.41
C PRO A 713 0.93 41.71 51.81
#